data_AF-A0A2P1G2W1-F1
#
_entry.id   AF-A0A2P1G2W1-F1
#
_cell.length_a   1.000
_cell.length_b   1.000
_cell.length_c   1.000
_cell.angle_alpha   90.00
_cell.angle_beta   90.00
_cell.angle_gamma   90.00
#
_symmetry.space_group_name_H-M   'P 1'
#
loop_
_entity.id
_entity.type
_entity.pdbx_description
1 polymer ?
#
loop_
_entity_poly.entity_id
_entity_poly.type
_entity_poly.pdbx_seq_one_letter_code
_entity_poly.pdbx_strand_id
1 'polypeptide(L)'
;MSKKLFSFLLLLTLIITSLNVYASETTKESEDPNKTASFVFNYDLAIKNVNIVNPARNEILYKYNIAISGGKIKQITKGEVKANRVIDGEGAMLLREFIDMDSTNASRDIDLMKSADGIGKSVRTNTADIDAWSKSVEGILTTNDYLSITDSESIKKAILEENENKYDDKAIKQIVEAILKEKEAKSAGVKISIEEANDLNLLINTMKSVNDDDFVYYIKLSKIKHENIIQTVNQIMDIIKDSKNHFILCDMNEFAGPDKISAINNLINKHNEEHENLYYTFNPFKYIVLTNYKDNIDVVKKYNNNTSKLQLASSNMFYQIHQYKDILNTKEDVIVHDALNDLDISTMIKSKYSLIASNPNLANTSTKLYPVNVNSFLEYIRLARDLDIDSIEIANKLSYMPYKVLNLDKYMSASTIEVGQSASFLTIDAKKISINSNINSIKPSLGVKYLVHNGIVTFNHGQNNQNGAKSFIINNLEKTDDIKKFDISYETDVTKSAALENAYIIDGIKYVSLEEIIKPLNLVYKNEANGKYTIGNLINLELGTNEASLGAEKVHLTKEAITYNNTLIIPLEDIMKLFQNYFKCDVNEDHISIKASNNSKMLDTTDSVEKKESTPLIIKASYIIMSYIFSALIVAFVLNTLKKKKRRRNGKL
;
A
#
# COMPACT_ATOMS: atom_id res chain seq x y z
N MET A 1 25.79 49.15 -16.88
CA MET A 1 25.30 48.24 -17.94
C MET A 1 24.92 49.10 -19.14
N SER A 2 25.48 48.85 -20.33
CA SER A 2 25.24 49.74 -21.49
C SER A 2 23.81 49.59 -22.02
N LYS A 3 23.21 50.68 -22.52
CA LYS A 3 21.84 50.67 -23.10
C LYS A 3 21.67 49.59 -24.19
N LYS A 4 22.73 49.28 -24.94
CA LYS A 4 22.73 48.21 -25.96
C LYS A 4 22.62 46.81 -25.35
N LEU A 5 23.25 46.56 -24.21
CA LEU A 5 23.17 45.26 -23.54
C LEU A 5 21.78 45.03 -22.92
N PHE A 6 21.16 46.09 -22.39
CA PHE A 6 19.80 46.03 -21.86
C PHE A 6 18.75 45.78 -22.96
N SER A 7 18.84 46.48 -24.10
CA SER A 7 17.95 46.22 -25.24
C SER A 7 18.14 44.82 -25.83
N PHE A 8 19.37 44.28 -25.85
CA PHE A 8 19.62 42.93 -26.32
C PHE A 8 19.00 41.86 -25.40
N LEU A 9 19.14 42.02 -24.07
CA LEU A 9 18.53 41.12 -23.09
C LEU A 9 16.99 41.19 -23.12
N LEU A 10 16.40 42.38 -23.30
CA LEU A 10 14.96 42.57 -23.42
C LEU A 10 14.40 41.90 -24.69
N LEU A 11 15.12 42.03 -25.80
CA LEU A 11 14.74 41.38 -27.07
C LEU A 11 14.86 39.85 -26.95
N LEU A 12 15.89 39.35 -26.28
CA LEU A 12 16.07 37.91 -26.02
C LEU A 12 14.96 37.36 -25.12
N THR A 13 14.52 38.11 -24.10
CA THR A 13 13.41 37.68 -23.24
C THR A 13 12.08 37.68 -23.98
N LEU A 14 11.83 38.67 -24.84
CA LEU A 14 10.62 38.74 -25.69
C LEU A 14 10.57 37.62 -26.75
N ILE A 15 11.72 37.21 -27.29
CA ILE A 15 11.81 36.08 -28.24
C ILE A 15 11.58 34.75 -27.51
N ILE A 16 12.12 34.58 -26.30
CA ILE A 16 11.93 33.34 -25.51
C ILE A 16 10.47 33.21 -25.03
N THR A 17 9.81 34.32 -24.65
CA THR A 17 8.40 34.27 -24.24
C THR A 17 7.45 34.06 -25.42
N SER A 18 7.75 34.60 -26.62
CA SER A 18 6.93 34.35 -27.81
C SER A 18 7.08 32.94 -28.39
N LEU A 19 8.26 32.32 -28.27
CA LEU A 19 8.46 30.90 -28.62
C LEU A 19 7.72 29.93 -27.67
N ASN A 20 7.64 30.25 -26.38
CA ASN A 20 6.89 29.44 -25.42
C ASN A 20 5.36 29.57 -25.57
N VAL A 21 4.86 30.71 -26.06
CA VAL A 21 3.43 30.92 -26.31
C VAL A 21 2.99 30.26 -27.63
N TYR A 22 3.86 30.20 -28.65
CA TYR A 22 3.56 29.48 -29.89
C TYR A 22 3.64 27.95 -29.75
N ALA A 23 4.40 27.43 -28.78
CA ALA A 23 4.45 26.00 -28.48
C ALA A 23 3.24 25.48 -27.68
N SER A 24 2.40 26.34 -27.12
CA SER A 24 1.25 25.93 -26.28
C SER A 24 -0.11 25.96 -26.97
N GLU A 25 -0.23 26.41 -28.21
CA GLU A 25 -1.54 26.59 -28.87
C GLU A 25 -1.77 25.80 -30.17
N THR A 26 -0.86 24.91 -30.57
CA THR A 26 -1.10 24.01 -31.72
C THR A 26 -0.79 22.56 -31.37
N THR A 27 -1.78 21.88 -30.79
CA THR A 27 -2.04 20.43 -30.88
C THR A 27 -3.36 20.12 -30.17
N LYS A 28 -4.46 20.57 -30.77
CA LYS A 28 -5.78 19.94 -30.60
C LYS A 28 -6.05 19.09 -31.83
N GLU A 29 -5.23 18.06 -32.02
CA GLU A 29 -5.59 16.92 -32.86
C GLU A 29 -5.54 15.69 -31.96
N SER A 30 -6.56 14.85 -32.07
CA SER A 30 -6.65 13.57 -31.39
C SER A 30 -5.55 12.65 -31.94
N GLU A 31 -4.37 12.71 -31.33
CA GLU A 31 -3.33 11.72 -31.59
C GLU A 31 -3.75 10.38 -30.98
N ASP A 32 -3.78 9.35 -31.83
CA ASP A 32 -3.86 7.97 -31.40
C ASP A 32 -2.73 7.68 -30.39
N PRO A 33 -3.04 7.30 -29.14
CA PRO A 33 -2.05 7.10 -28.09
C PRO A 33 -1.04 5.97 -28.36
N ASN A 34 -1.22 5.23 -29.47
CA ASN A 34 -0.33 4.14 -29.90
C ASN A 34 0.59 4.48 -31.08
N LYS A 35 0.61 5.73 -31.58
CA LYS A 35 1.48 6.09 -32.71
C LYS A 35 2.88 6.52 -32.22
N THR A 36 3.77 5.56 -31.99
CA THR A 36 5.18 5.80 -31.68
C THR A 36 6.03 5.95 -32.96
N ALA A 37 6.82 7.02 -33.03
CA ALA A 37 8.01 7.04 -33.87
C ALA A 37 9.00 5.98 -33.36
N SER A 38 9.45 5.06 -34.21
CA SER A 38 10.24 3.90 -33.80
C SER A 38 11.69 4.28 -33.47
N PHE A 39 11.95 4.59 -32.21
CA PHE A 39 13.21 4.24 -31.57
C PHE A 39 12.93 3.02 -30.70
N VAL A 40 13.46 1.85 -31.06
CA VAL A 40 13.30 0.63 -30.26
C VAL A 40 14.28 0.73 -29.09
N PHE A 41 13.83 1.27 -27.97
CA PHE A 41 14.56 1.17 -26.70
C PHE A 41 14.28 -0.18 -26.04
N ASN A 42 15.20 -0.66 -25.19
CA ASN A 42 15.05 -1.94 -24.46
C ASN A 42 13.89 -1.94 -23.45
N TYR A 43 13.33 -0.77 -23.11
CA TYR A 43 12.25 -0.61 -22.15
C TYR A 43 11.00 -0.06 -22.83
N ASP A 44 9.84 -0.62 -22.46
CA ASP A 44 8.54 -0.23 -22.98
C ASP A 44 8.08 1.10 -22.38
N LEU A 45 8.27 1.24 -21.06
CA LEU A 45 7.86 2.40 -20.30
C LEU A 45 8.95 2.80 -19.29
N ALA A 46 9.15 4.10 -19.11
CA ALA A 46 9.92 4.65 -18.00
C ALA A 46 9.10 5.69 -17.24
N ILE A 47 9.27 5.74 -15.91
CA ILE A 47 8.70 6.76 -15.04
C ILE A 47 9.86 7.48 -14.38
N LYS A 48 9.93 8.80 -14.55
CA LYS A 48 11.07 9.58 -14.09
C LYS A 48 10.78 10.38 -12.82
N ASN A 49 11.81 10.55 -12.00
CA ASN A 49 11.83 11.43 -10.83
C ASN A 49 10.68 11.24 -9.83
N VAL A 50 10.27 10.00 -9.62
CA VAL A 50 9.13 9.68 -8.76
C VAL A 50 9.58 9.33 -7.34
N ASN A 51 8.70 9.56 -6.36
CA ASN A 51 8.94 9.15 -4.98
C ASN A 51 8.29 7.79 -4.72
N ILE A 52 9.08 6.72 -4.66
CA ILE A 52 8.57 5.35 -4.48
C ILE A 52 8.35 5.10 -2.99
N VAL A 53 7.12 4.78 -2.60
CA VAL A 53 6.79 4.45 -1.21
C VAL A 53 6.79 2.93 -1.05
N ASN A 54 7.61 2.42 -0.13
CA ASN A 54 7.72 0.98 0.14
C ASN A 54 7.39 0.70 1.62
N PRO A 55 6.14 0.30 1.92
CA PRO A 55 5.70 -0.03 3.28
C PRO A 55 6.48 -1.16 3.94
N ALA A 56 6.82 -2.20 3.17
CA ALA A 56 7.48 -3.39 3.69
C ALA A 56 8.87 -3.11 4.27
N ARG A 57 9.56 -2.09 3.73
CA ARG A 57 10.89 -1.66 4.18
C ARG A 57 10.87 -0.37 5.01
N ASN A 58 9.67 0.12 5.34
CA ASN A 58 9.47 1.41 6.02
C ASN A 58 10.29 2.55 5.40
N GLU A 59 10.22 2.69 4.07
CA GLU A 59 11.12 3.57 3.32
C GLU A 59 10.39 4.33 2.19
N ILE A 60 10.87 5.55 1.91
CA ILE A 60 10.55 6.29 0.69
C ILE A 60 11.84 6.57 -0.09
N LEU A 61 11.85 6.17 -1.36
CA LEU A 61 12.92 6.45 -2.31
C LEU A 61 12.57 7.70 -3.12
N TYR A 62 13.31 8.79 -2.91
CA TYR A 62 13.02 10.10 -3.50
C TYR A 62 13.72 10.30 -4.84
N LYS A 63 12.95 10.73 -5.85
CA LYS A 63 13.43 11.07 -7.20
C LYS A 63 14.14 9.91 -7.92
N TYR A 64 13.56 8.72 -7.83
CA TYR A 64 14.03 7.56 -8.57
C TYR A 64 13.34 7.46 -9.92
N ASN A 65 13.98 6.74 -10.83
CA ASN A 65 13.47 6.36 -12.13
C ASN A 65 13.13 4.87 -12.13
N ILE A 66 12.02 4.49 -12.76
CA ILE A 66 11.61 3.10 -12.95
C ILE A 66 11.62 2.79 -14.44
N ALA A 67 12.24 1.68 -14.83
CA ALA A 67 12.20 1.14 -16.18
C ALA A 67 11.37 -0.16 -16.23
N ILE A 68 10.53 -0.30 -17.24
CA ILE A 68 9.55 -1.38 -17.36
C ILE A 68 9.69 -2.02 -18.73
N SER A 69 9.68 -3.36 -18.76
CA SER A 69 9.62 -4.13 -20.00
C SER A 69 8.84 -5.42 -19.77
N GLY A 70 8.00 -5.80 -20.74
CA GLY A 70 7.21 -7.03 -20.68
C GLY A 70 6.27 -7.07 -19.47
N GLY A 71 5.77 -5.91 -19.03
CA GLY A 71 4.91 -5.80 -17.85
C GLY A 71 5.60 -5.97 -16.50
N LYS A 72 6.94 -6.02 -16.46
CA LYS A 72 7.74 -6.16 -15.23
C LYS A 72 8.61 -4.93 -14.97
N ILE A 73 8.88 -4.65 -13.70
CA ILE A 73 9.88 -3.66 -13.29
C ILE A 73 11.27 -4.27 -13.57
N LYS A 74 12.02 -3.67 -14.48
CA LYS A 74 13.37 -4.14 -14.85
C LYS A 74 14.49 -3.38 -14.15
N GLN A 75 14.24 -2.12 -13.79
CA GLN A 75 15.25 -1.29 -13.16
C GLN A 75 14.59 -0.24 -12.27
N ILE A 76 15.19 0.00 -11.11
CA ILE A 76 14.91 1.15 -10.25
C ILE A 76 16.26 1.84 -10.04
N THR A 77 16.40 3.09 -10.47
CA THR A 77 17.71 3.77 -10.52
C THR A 77 17.62 5.27 -10.32
N LYS A 78 18.72 5.89 -9.86
CA LYS A 78 18.91 7.36 -9.90
C LYS A 78 19.50 7.85 -11.22
N GLY A 79 20.05 6.94 -12.03
CA GLY A 79 20.61 7.24 -13.35
C GLY A 79 19.52 7.51 -14.38
N GLU A 80 19.91 8.03 -15.55
CA GLU A 80 18.97 8.27 -16.64
C GLU A 80 18.40 6.96 -17.21
N VAL A 81 17.09 6.95 -17.48
CA VAL A 81 16.39 5.86 -18.16
C VAL A 81 15.81 6.35 -19.49
N LYS A 82 15.93 5.54 -20.54
CA LYS A 82 15.30 5.74 -21.84
C LYS A 82 14.37 4.57 -22.15
N ALA A 83 13.18 4.86 -22.66
CA ALA A 83 12.15 3.88 -22.97
C ALA A 83 11.29 4.38 -24.14
N ASN A 84 10.51 3.49 -24.73
CA ASN A 84 9.59 3.79 -25.83
C ASN A 84 8.54 4.83 -25.42
N ARG A 85 8.09 4.77 -24.16
CA ARG A 85 7.26 5.79 -23.52
C ARG A 85 7.92 6.29 -22.24
N VAL A 86 7.84 7.60 -21.98
CA VAL A 86 8.35 8.22 -20.76
C VAL A 86 7.24 9.00 -20.08
N ILE A 87 7.06 8.77 -18.79
CA ILE A 87 6.16 9.49 -17.90
C ILE A 87 6.99 10.35 -16.96
N ASP A 88 6.59 11.61 -16.78
CA ASP A 88 7.12 12.47 -15.72
C ASP A 88 6.36 12.24 -14.40
N GLY A 89 7.09 11.76 -13.40
CA GLY A 89 6.62 11.49 -12.04
C GLY A 89 7.04 12.55 -11.03
N GLU A 90 7.63 13.68 -11.45
CA GLU A 90 8.13 14.70 -10.51
C GLU A 90 7.03 15.14 -9.52
N GLY A 91 7.42 15.13 -8.24
CA GLY A 91 6.57 15.49 -7.11
C GLY A 91 5.43 14.51 -6.81
N ALA A 92 5.27 13.44 -7.59
CA ALA A 92 4.26 12.41 -7.34
C ALA A 92 4.80 11.31 -6.41
N MET A 93 3.91 10.72 -5.63
CA MET A 93 4.18 9.46 -4.93
C MET A 93 3.78 8.30 -5.82
N LEU A 94 4.65 7.31 -5.95
CA LEU A 94 4.35 6.04 -6.60
C LEU A 94 4.02 5.01 -5.52
N LEU A 95 2.80 4.50 -5.61
CA LEU A 95 2.20 3.54 -4.71
C LEU A 95 1.81 2.30 -5.50
N ARG A 96 1.70 1.13 -4.86
CA ARG A 96 0.98 0.02 -5.47
C ARG A 96 -0.49 0.42 -5.70
N GLU A 97 -1.10 -0.18 -6.72
CA GLU A 97 -2.51 0.04 -6.99
C GLU A 97 -3.35 -0.37 -5.77
N PHE A 98 -4.45 0.34 -5.54
CA PHE A 98 -5.25 0.09 -4.36
C PHE A 98 -6.11 -1.16 -4.53
N ILE A 99 -6.32 -1.87 -3.41
CA ILE A 99 -7.17 -3.05 -3.35
C ILE A 99 -8.48 -2.69 -2.64
N ASP A 100 -9.57 -2.79 -3.39
CA ASP A 100 -10.91 -2.68 -2.83
C ASP A 100 -11.29 -3.98 -2.11
N MET A 101 -11.26 -3.93 -0.78
CA MET A 101 -11.34 -5.13 0.06
C MET A 101 -12.74 -5.76 0.12
N ASP A 102 -13.77 -5.02 -0.29
CA ASP A 102 -15.11 -5.55 -0.47
C ASP A 102 -15.84 -4.69 -1.52
N SER A 103 -15.87 -5.18 -2.76
CA SER A 103 -16.52 -4.52 -3.89
C SER A 103 -17.79 -5.25 -4.26
N THR A 104 -18.88 -4.51 -4.41
CA THR A 104 -20.08 -5.01 -5.06
C THR A 104 -19.97 -4.99 -6.59
N ASN A 105 -20.88 -5.70 -7.27
CA ASN A 105 -20.98 -5.79 -8.74
C ASN A 105 -20.75 -4.44 -9.41
N ALA A 106 -19.68 -4.34 -10.22
CA ALA A 106 -19.36 -3.15 -10.98
C ALA A 106 -19.52 -3.43 -12.47
N SER A 107 -20.33 -2.58 -13.12
CA SER A 107 -20.27 -2.41 -14.57
C SER A 107 -18.91 -1.82 -14.95
N ARG A 108 -18.55 -1.95 -16.23
CA ARG A 108 -17.33 -1.34 -16.77
C ARG A 108 -17.23 0.16 -16.42
N ASP A 109 -18.33 0.90 -16.49
CA ASP A 109 -18.34 2.33 -16.17
C ASP A 109 -17.97 2.61 -14.71
N ILE A 110 -18.39 1.74 -13.78
CA ILE A 110 -18.02 1.85 -12.37
C ILE A 110 -16.54 1.53 -12.18
N ASP A 111 -16.03 0.48 -12.83
CA ASP A 111 -14.62 0.12 -12.77
C ASP A 111 -13.73 1.27 -13.30
N LEU A 112 -14.15 1.95 -14.37
CA LEU A 112 -13.48 3.14 -14.90
C LEU A 112 -13.47 4.33 -13.92
N MET A 113 -14.54 4.51 -13.12
CA MET A 113 -14.57 5.53 -12.05
C MET A 113 -13.67 5.13 -10.88
N LYS A 114 -13.66 3.84 -10.50
CA LYS A 114 -12.81 3.28 -9.45
C LYS A 114 -11.32 3.42 -9.78
N SER A 115 -10.93 3.26 -11.05
CA SER A 115 -9.54 3.49 -11.48
C SER A 115 -9.08 4.94 -11.28
N ALA A 116 -9.99 5.92 -11.41
CA ALA A 116 -9.68 7.31 -11.08
C ALA A 116 -9.51 7.55 -9.56
N ASP A 117 -10.02 6.65 -8.72
CA ASP A 117 -9.80 6.61 -7.27
C ASP A 117 -8.54 5.82 -6.89
N GLY A 118 -7.80 5.28 -7.88
CA GLY A 118 -6.57 4.52 -7.69
C GLY A 118 -6.77 3.02 -7.46
N ILE A 119 -8.00 2.53 -7.56
CA ILE A 119 -8.30 1.11 -7.45
C ILE A 119 -7.84 0.42 -8.74
N GLY A 120 -6.99 -0.60 -8.59
CA GLY A 120 -6.62 -1.51 -9.68
C GLY A 120 -6.93 -2.97 -9.37
N LYS A 121 -7.36 -3.27 -8.14
CA LYS A 121 -7.81 -4.60 -7.72
C LYS A 121 -9.08 -4.52 -6.91
N SER A 122 -9.94 -5.52 -7.01
CA SER A 122 -11.15 -5.59 -6.20
C SER A 122 -11.48 -7.01 -5.78
N VAL A 123 -11.84 -7.19 -4.51
CA VAL A 123 -12.42 -8.42 -4.00
C VAL A 123 -13.90 -8.43 -4.34
N ARG A 124 -14.37 -9.46 -5.05
CA ARG A 124 -15.76 -9.62 -5.45
C ARG A 124 -16.34 -10.86 -4.80
N THR A 125 -17.42 -10.67 -4.04
CA THR A 125 -18.24 -11.78 -3.58
C THR A 125 -19.19 -12.19 -4.71
N ASN A 126 -19.12 -13.44 -5.13
CA ASN A 126 -19.93 -13.98 -6.22
C ASN A 126 -20.90 -15.02 -5.70
N THR A 127 -22.07 -15.11 -6.35
CA THR A 127 -23.00 -16.22 -6.15
C THR A 127 -22.35 -17.54 -6.54
N ALA A 128 -22.94 -18.67 -6.13
CA ALA A 128 -22.48 -20.01 -6.52
C ALA A 128 -22.23 -20.12 -8.04
N ASP A 129 -21.23 -20.92 -8.43
CA ASP A 129 -20.62 -21.06 -9.76
C ASP A 129 -19.51 -20.03 -10.10
N ILE A 130 -18.44 -20.03 -9.29
CA ILE A 130 -17.23 -19.22 -9.54
C ILE A 130 -16.59 -19.53 -10.88
N ASP A 131 -16.67 -20.77 -11.38
CA ASP A 131 -16.12 -21.16 -12.67
C ASP A 131 -16.82 -20.42 -13.83
N ALA A 132 -18.16 -20.40 -13.84
CA ALA A 132 -18.92 -19.69 -14.86
C ALA A 132 -18.70 -18.18 -14.78
N TRP A 133 -18.72 -17.62 -13.57
CA TRP A 133 -18.40 -16.21 -13.38
C TRP A 133 -17.00 -15.89 -13.89
N SER A 134 -16.03 -16.75 -13.59
CA SER A 134 -14.63 -16.52 -13.94
C SER A 134 -14.44 -16.42 -15.45
N LYS A 135 -15.04 -17.36 -16.19
CA LYS A 135 -15.04 -17.37 -17.66
C LYS A 135 -15.71 -16.13 -18.26
N SER A 136 -16.74 -15.60 -17.60
CA SER A 136 -17.43 -14.39 -18.07
C SER A 136 -16.55 -13.13 -17.97
N VAL A 137 -15.67 -13.07 -16.97
CA VAL A 137 -14.79 -11.91 -16.71
C VAL A 137 -13.51 -11.96 -17.55
N GLU A 138 -12.88 -13.13 -17.69
CA GLU A 138 -11.64 -13.28 -18.45
C GLU A 138 -11.77 -12.96 -19.95
N GLY A 139 -13.00 -12.92 -20.47
CA GLY A 139 -13.33 -12.51 -21.82
C GLY A 139 -13.45 -10.99 -22.04
N ILE A 140 -13.34 -10.17 -20.99
CA ILE A 140 -13.62 -8.73 -21.04
C ILE A 140 -12.33 -7.93 -20.77
N LEU A 141 -12.15 -6.81 -21.49
CA LEU A 141 -11.13 -5.81 -21.14
C LEU A 141 -11.64 -4.94 -19.98
N THR A 142 -10.94 -4.94 -18.85
CA THR A 142 -11.20 -4.02 -17.73
C THR A 142 -9.91 -3.45 -17.16
N THR A 143 -10.05 -2.36 -16.41
CA THR A 143 -8.96 -1.63 -15.75
C THR A 143 -8.64 -2.20 -14.36
N ASN A 144 -9.40 -3.19 -13.89
CA ASN A 144 -9.27 -3.80 -12.57
C ASN A 144 -9.07 -5.32 -12.66
N ASP A 145 -8.17 -5.86 -11.84
CA ASP A 145 -8.11 -7.29 -11.54
C ASP A 145 -9.08 -7.66 -10.43
N TYR A 146 -9.54 -8.92 -10.40
CA TYR A 146 -10.50 -9.38 -9.41
C TYR A 146 -10.02 -10.58 -8.63
N LEU A 147 -10.35 -10.58 -7.34
CA LEU A 147 -10.26 -11.76 -6.48
C LEU A 147 -11.68 -12.26 -6.19
N SER A 148 -11.98 -13.52 -6.48
CA SER A 148 -13.30 -14.08 -6.20
C SER A 148 -13.41 -14.70 -4.81
N ILE A 149 -14.51 -14.37 -4.13
CA ILE A 149 -14.92 -14.92 -2.84
C ILE A 149 -16.33 -15.51 -2.99
N THR A 150 -16.61 -16.64 -2.34
CA THR A 150 -17.91 -17.30 -2.38
C THR A 150 -18.92 -16.58 -1.47
N ASP A 151 -20.13 -16.31 -1.96
CA ASP A 151 -21.27 -15.88 -1.13
C ASP A 151 -21.98 -17.09 -0.50
N SER A 152 -21.86 -17.26 0.82
CA SER A 152 -22.55 -18.37 1.49
C SER A 152 -24.05 -18.13 1.65
N GLU A 153 -24.55 -16.89 1.61
CA GLU A 153 -25.98 -16.60 1.81
C GLU A 153 -26.83 -17.16 0.65
N SER A 154 -26.36 -17.00 -0.58
CA SER A 154 -27.03 -17.57 -1.76
C SER A 154 -27.05 -19.11 -1.71
N ILE A 155 -25.96 -19.74 -1.29
CA ILE A 155 -25.85 -21.19 -1.09
C ILE A 155 -26.81 -21.65 0.02
N LYS A 156 -26.76 -20.98 1.17
CA LYS A 156 -27.61 -21.24 2.33
C LYS A 156 -29.08 -21.19 1.92
N LYS A 157 -29.52 -20.13 1.23
CA LYS A 157 -30.91 -19.98 0.80
C LYS A 157 -31.36 -21.16 -0.07
N ALA A 158 -30.60 -21.53 -1.10
CA ALA A 158 -30.96 -22.63 -1.99
C ALA A 158 -31.07 -23.97 -1.24
N ILE A 159 -30.11 -24.28 -0.36
CA ILE A 159 -30.11 -25.52 0.41
C ILE A 159 -31.24 -25.55 1.45
N LEU A 160 -31.57 -24.41 2.07
CA LEU A 160 -32.71 -24.33 2.99
C LEU A 160 -34.03 -24.55 2.25
N GLU A 161 -34.20 -24.00 1.04
CA GLU A 161 -35.39 -24.27 0.21
C GLU A 161 -35.54 -25.76 -0.11
N GLU A 162 -34.44 -26.48 -0.38
CA GLU A 162 -34.43 -27.93 -0.60
C GLU A 162 -34.71 -28.76 0.67
N ASN A 163 -34.36 -28.22 1.86
CA ASN A 163 -34.57 -28.90 3.15
C ASN A 163 -35.81 -28.39 3.90
N GLU A 164 -36.85 -27.96 3.19
CA GLU A 164 -38.11 -27.48 3.80
C GLU A 164 -37.91 -26.33 4.81
N ASN A 165 -36.91 -25.47 4.57
CA ASN A 165 -36.45 -24.37 5.43
C ASN A 165 -35.92 -24.80 6.81
N LYS A 166 -35.49 -26.05 6.97
CA LYS A 166 -34.82 -26.51 8.19
C LYS A 166 -33.33 -26.18 8.13
N TYR A 167 -32.86 -25.39 9.10
CA TYR A 167 -31.45 -25.07 9.26
C TYR A 167 -30.84 -25.88 10.40
N ASP A 168 -30.54 -27.15 10.13
CA ASP A 168 -29.96 -28.11 11.07
C ASP A 168 -28.55 -28.57 10.65
N ASP A 169 -27.95 -29.50 11.40
CA ASP A 169 -26.61 -30.03 11.11
C ASP A 169 -26.48 -30.63 9.70
N LYS A 170 -27.57 -31.21 9.17
CA LYS A 170 -27.59 -31.76 7.81
C LYS A 170 -27.50 -30.64 6.79
N ALA A 171 -28.30 -29.59 6.94
CA ALA A 171 -28.25 -28.41 6.07
C ALA A 171 -26.88 -27.73 6.15
N ILE A 172 -26.32 -27.54 7.36
CA ILE A 172 -24.97 -26.97 7.55
C ILE A 172 -23.93 -27.79 6.79
N LYS A 173 -23.96 -29.12 6.91
CA LYS A 173 -23.03 -30.00 6.19
C LYS A 173 -23.13 -29.81 4.67
N GLN A 174 -24.33 -29.73 4.12
CA GLN A 174 -24.52 -29.50 2.68
C GLN A 174 -24.01 -28.12 2.25
N ILE A 175 -24.20 -27.08 3.07
CA ILE A 175 -23.66 -25.74 2.79
C ILE A 175 -22.12 -25.77 2.77
N VAL A 176 -21.50 -26.44 3.76
CA VAL A 176 -20.03 -26.61 3.80
C VAL A 176 -19.53 -27.37 2.57
N GLU A 177 -20.19 -28.46 2.17
CA GLU A 177 -19.84 -29.21 0.96
C GLU A 177 -19.93 -28.34 -0.30
N ALA A 178 -20.92 -27.45 -0.40
CA ALA A 178 -21.02 -26.51 -1.51
C ALA A 178 -19.90 -25.46 -1.49
N ILE A 179 -19.54 -24.91 -0.33
CA ILE A 179 -18.41 -23.99 -0.18
C ILE A 179 -17.09 -24.66 -0.60
N LEU A 180 -16.89 -25.94 -0.24
CA LEU A 180 -15.70 -26.69 -0.64
C LEU A 180 -15.61 -26.88 -2.16
N LYS A 181 -16.74 -27.11 -2.84
CA LYS A 181 -16.76 -27.16 -4.32
C LYS A 181 -16.35 -25.83 -4.94
N GLU A 182 -16.80 -24.71 -4.38
CA GLU A 182 -16.40 -23.38 -4.85
C GLU A 182 -14.91 -23.11 -4.58
N LYS A 183 -14.35 -23.60 -3.46
CA LYS A 183 -12.91 -23.58 -3.21
C LYS A 183 -12.14 -24.40 -4.25
N GLU A 184 -12.63 -25.58 -4.62
CA GLU A 184 -12.06 -26.41 -5.70
C GLU A 184 -12.14 -25.69 -7.06
N ALA A 185 -13.20 -24.90 -7.29
CA ALA A 185 -13.32 -23.92 -8.39
C ALA A 185 -12.51 -22.63 -8.16
N LYS A 186 -11.47 -22.70 -7.31
CA LYS A 186 -10.48 -21.66 -7.02
C LYS A 186 -10.96 -20.45 -6.23
N SER A 187 -12.10 -20.48 -5.54
CA SER A 187 -12.46 -19.41 -4.61
C SER A 187 -11.33 -19.11 -3.61
N ALA A 188 -11.01 -17.82 -3.40
CA ALA A 188 -9.98 -17.43 -2.45
C ALA A 188 -10.49 -17.36 -1.00
N GLY A 189 -11.79 -17.47 -0.79
CA GLY A 189 -12.41 -17.31 0.52
C GLY A 189 -13.92 -17.44 0.48
N VAL A 190 -14.57 -17.22 1.62
CA VAL A 190 -16.04 -17.23 1.75
C VAL A 190 -16.53 -16.05 2.56
N LYS A 191 -17.66 -15.47 2.17
CA LYS A 191 -18.42 -14.50 2.95
C LYS A 191 -19.58 -15.19 3.63
N ILE A 192 -19.59 -15.16 4.97
CA ILE A 192 -20.59 -15.78 5.84
C ILE A 192 -21.32 -14.67 6.62
N SER A 193 -22.66 -14.64 6.53
CA SER A 193 -23.46 -13.76 7.39
C SER A 193 -23.83 -14.50 8.67
N ILE A 194 -23.62 -13.87 9.82
CA ILE A 194 -23.97 -14.42 11.12
C ILE A 194 -25.19 -13.66 11.64
N GLU A 195 -26.28 -14.39 11.85
CA GLU A 195 -27.57 -13.85 12.31
C GLU A 195 -28.07 -14.61 13.53
N GLU A 196 -27.74 -15.90 13.60
CA GLU A 196 -28.15 -16.80 14.67
C GLU A 196 -27.05 -17.82 15.03
N ALA A 197 -27.28 -18.63 16.07
CA ALA A 197 -26.29 -19.56 16.59
C ALA A 197 -25.82 -20.59 15.56
N ASN A 198 -26.70 -21.02 14.65
CA ASN A 198 -26.35 -21.99 13.62
C ASN A 198 -25.37 -21.43 12.58
N ASP A 199 -25.30 -20.11 12.39
CA ASP A 199 -24.30 -19.49 11.52
C ASP A 199 -22.89 -19.52 12.13
N LEU A 200 -22.78 -19.46 13.46
CA LEU A 200 -21.51 -19.69 14.15
C LEU A 200 -21.05 -21.15 13.95
N ASN A 201 -21.99 -22.11 13.99
CA ASN A 201 -21.69 -23.51 13.67
C ASN A 201 -21.27 -23.67 12.21
N LEU A 202 -21.87 -22.94 11.27
CA LEU A 202 -21.44 -22.93 9.87
C LEU A 202 -20.00 -22.42 9.74
N LEU A 203 -19.65 -21.31 10.39
CA LEU A 203 -18.26 -20.80 10.41
C LEU A 203 -17.28 -21.85 10.93
N ILE A 204 -17.56 -22.45 12.09
CA ILE A 204 -16.71 -23.48 12.72
C ILE A 204 -16.52 -24.69 11.79
N ASN A 205 -17.61 -25.20 11.20
CA ASN A 205 -17.55 -26.39 10.34
C ASN A 205 -16.84 -26.10 9.01
N THR A 206 -17.00 -24.88 8.46
CA THR A 206 -16.28 -24.46 7.26
C THR A 206 -14.78 -24.40 7.53
N MET A 207 -14.37 -23.73 8.62
CA MET A 207 -12.96 -23.64 9.03
C MET A 207 -12.29 -25.01 9.19
N LYS A 208 -12.98 -25.94 9.86
CA LYS A 208 -12.47 -27.31 10.06
C LYS A 208 -12.31 -28.08 8.75
N SER A 209 -13.12 -27.77 7.73
CA SER A 209 -13.19 -28.56 6.49
C SER A 209 -12.28 -28.02 5.38
N VAL A 210 -12.07 -26.70 5.32
CA VAL A 210 -11.32 -26.03 4.24
C VAL A 210 -9.83 -26.39 4.18
N ASN A 211 -9.22 -26.79 5.32
CA ASN A 211 -7.82 -27.23 5.47
C ASN A 211 -6.82 -26.48 4.56
N ASP A 212 -6.84 -25.15 4.63
CA ASP A 212 -6.04 -24.26 3.81
C ASP A 212 -5.85 -22.96 4.61
N ASP A 213 -4.66 -22.77 5.17
CA ASP A 213 -4.34 -21.61 6.03
C ASP A 213 -4.43 -20.28 5.26
N ASP A 214 -4.39 -20.31 3.93
CA ASP A 214 -4.45 -19.10 3.10
C ASP A 214 -5.89 -18.69 2.73
N PHE A 215 -6.90 -19.49 3.05
CA PHE A 215 -8.30 -19.19 2.74
C PHE A 215 -8.84 -18.08 3.65
N VAL A 216 -9.53 -17.09 3.07
CA VAL A 216 -9.96 -15.89 3.81
C VAL A 216 -11.45 -15.94 4.16
N TYR A 217 -11.81 -15.52 5.36
CA TYR A 217 -13.19 -15.52 5.85
C TYR A 217 -13.71 -14.10 6.02
N TYR A 218 -14.70 -13.73 5.23
CA TYR A 218 -15.45 -12.49 5.39
C TYR A 218 -16.67 -12.77 6.28
N ILE A 219 -16.82 -12.01 7.36
CA ILE A 219 -17.89 -12.19 8.35
C ILE A 219 -18.78 -10.96 8.34
N LYS A 220 -20.06 -11.14 8.01
CA LYS A 220 -21.05 -10.07 7.97
C LYS A 220 -22.00 -10.17 9.16
N LEU A 221 -22.16 -9.07 9.90
CA LEU A 221 -22.99 -9.02 11.12
C LEU A 221 -24.20 -8.06 10.99
N SER A 222 -24.56 -7.67 9.77
CA SER A 222 -25.53 -6.59 9.51
C SER A 222 -26.92 -6.84 10.12
N LYS A 223 -27.34 -8.11 10.27
CA LYS A 223 -28.63 -8.49 10.85
C LYS A 223 -28.60 -8.78 12.35
N ILE A 224 -27.43 -8.72 13.00
CA ILE A 224 -27.32 -8.87 14.45
C ILE A 224 -27.91 -7.64 15.14
N LYS A 225 -28.72 -7.89 16.18
CA LYS A 225 -29.24 -6.82 17.04
C LYS A 225 -28.10 -6.01 17.63
N HIS A 226 -28.27 -4.69 17.64
CA HIS A 226 -27.23 -3.76 18.06
C HIS A 226 -26.63 -4.10 19.43
N GLU A 227 -27.46 -4.39 20.43
CA GLU A 227 -27.02 -4.74 21.79
C GLU A 227 -26.12 -5.99 21.85
N ASN A 228 -26.23 -6.90 20.89
CA ASN A 228 -25.53 -8.17 20.90
C ASN A 228 -24.21 -8.16 20.12
N ILE A 229 -23.93 -7.11 19.31
CA ILE A 229 -22.75 -7.05 18.43
C ILE A 229 -21.45 -7.32 19.20
N ILE A 230 -21.25 -6.69 20.35
CA ILE A 230 -20.02 -6.87 21.15
C ILE A 230 -19.88 -8.32 21.63
N GLN A 231 -20.98 -8.93 22.08
CA GLN A 231 -20.98 -10.34 22.50
C GLN A 231 -20.64 -11.26 21.32
N THR A 232 -21.26 -11.03 20.16
CA THR A 232 -21.01 -11.82 18.95
C THR A 232 -19.56 -11.69 18.47
N VAL A 233 -18.99 -10.49 18.49
CA VAL A 233 -17.57 -10.28 18.14
C VAL A 233 -16.64 -11.05 19.09
N ASN A 234 -16.90 -11.03 20.40
CA ASN A 234 -16.13 -11.85 21.35
C ASN A 234 -16.24 -13.35 21.07
N GLN A 235 -17.45 -13.84 20.76
CA GLN A 235 -17.65 -15.25 20.40
C GLN A 235 -16.88 -15.64 19.14
N ILE A 236 -16.84 -14.76 18.13
CA ILE A 236 -16.05 -14.96 16.92
C ILE A 236 -14.57 -15.02 17.27
N MET A 237 -14.05 -14.07 18.06
CA MET A 237 -12.66 -14.07 18.51
C MET A 237 -12.28 -15.38 19.20
N ASP A 238 -13.13 -15.88 20.10
CA ASP A 238 -12.92 -17.15 20.79
C ASP A 238 -12.88 -18.36 19.84
N ILE A 239 -13.67 -18.33 18.76
CA ILE A 239 -13.71 -19.37 17.72
C ILE A 239 -12.44 -19.34 16.86
N ILE A 240 -11.94 -18.16 16.51
CA ILE A 240 -10.89 -17.99 15.48
C ILE A 240 -9.47 -17.89 16.03
N LYS A 241 -9.29 -17.71 17.34
CA LYS A 241 -7.98 -17.44 17.98
C LYS A 241 -6.88 -18.46 17.64
N ASP A 242 -7.24 -19.73 17.45
CA ASP A 242 -6.31 -20.81 17.16
C ASP A 242 -6.11 -21.05 15.64
N SER A 243 -6.79 -20.27 14.81
CA SER A 243 -6.70 -20.36 13.35
C SER A 243 -5.57 -19.49 12.79
N LYS A 244 -4.91 -20.00 11.75
CA LYS A 244 -3.94 -19.24 10.96
C LYS A 244 -4.57 -18.46 9.80
N ASN A 245 -5.85 -18.72 9.49
CA ASN A 245 -6.58 -17.99 8.47
C ASN A 245 -6.79 -16.54 8.88
N HIS A 246 -6.92 -15.65 7.90
CA HIS A 246 -7.37 -14.28 8.14
C HIS A 246 -8.89 -14.16 8.10
N PHE A 247 -9.44 -13.37 9.03
CA PHE A 247 -10.85 -13.08 9.18
C PHE A 247 -11.11 -11.58 9.02
N ILE A 248 -12.19 -11.21 8.33
CA ILE A 248 -12.53 -9.82 8.02
C ILE A 248 -13.97 -9.55 8.43
N LEU A 249 -14.18 -8.74 9.47
CA LEU A 249 -15.50 -8.21 9.79
C LEU A 249 -15.91 -7.18 8.73
N CYS A 250 -17.05 -7.40 8.09
CA CYS A 250 -17.54 -6.55 7.02
C CYS A 250 -18.26 -5.32 7.57
N ASP A 251 -18.06 -4.16 6.95
CA ASP A 251 -18.83 -2.93 7.13
C ASP A 251 -18.91 -2.41 8.57
N MET A 252 -17.75 -2.09 9.14
CA MET A 252 -17.66 -1.47 10.47
C MET A 252 -18.56 -0.22 10.62
N ASN A 253 -18.82 0.50 9.51
CA ASN A 253 -19.72 1.65 9.49
C ASN A 253 -21.15 1.32 9.96
N GLU A 254 -21.63 0.09 9.79
CA GLU A 254 -22.99 -0.33 10.21
C GLU A 254 -23.12 -0.52 11.73
N PHE A 255 -21.99 -0.60 12.44
CA PHE A 255 -21.92 -0.74 13.90
C PHE A 255 -21.83 0.60 14.63
N ALA A 256 -21.94 1.72 13.91
CA ALA A 256 -21.89 3.05 14.48
C ALA A 256 -23.03 3.29 15.49
N GLY A 257 -22.73 4.10 16.49
CA GLY A 257 -23.52 4.29 17.71
C GLY A 257 -22.60 4.64 18.88
N PRO A 258 -23.13 5.08 20.03
CA PRO A 258 -22.30 5.57 21.13
C PRO A 258 -21.20 4.57 21.54
N ASP A 259 -19.95 4.98 21.38
CA ASP A 259 -18.70 4.30 21.78
C ASP A 259 -18.44 2.90 21.21
N LYS A 260 -19.26 2.40 20.26
CA LYS A 260 -19.14 1.01 19.79
C LYS A 260 -17.99 0.77 18.83
N ILE A 261 -17.75 1.70 17.91
CA ILE A 261 -16.64 1.57 16.97
C ILE A 261 -15.33 1.50 17.75
N SER A 262 -15.15 2.39 18.73
CA SER A 262 -14.02 2.37 19.65
C SER A 262 -13.92 1.08 20.45
N ALA A 263 -15.04 0.58 21.00
CA ALA A 263 -15.06 -0.67 21.76
C ALA A 263 -14.65 -1.89 20.92
N ILE A 264 -15.24 -2.06 19.73
CA ILE A 264 -14.92 -3.17 18.82
C ILE A 264 -13.47 -3.04 18.34
N ASN A 265 -13.01 -1.84 17.98
CA ASN A 265 -11.63 -1.62 17.56
C ASN A 265 -10.63 -2.00 18.67
N ASN A 266 -10.92 -1.67 19.93
CA ASN A 266 -10.09 -2.06 21.07
C ASN A 266 -10.06 -3.58 21.28
N LEU A 267 -11.20 -4.26 21.10
CA LEU A 267 -11.25 -5.73 21.16
C LEU A 267 -10.39 -6.37 20.08
N ILE A 268 -10.50 -5.90 18.83
CA ILE A 268 -9.70 -6.39 17.70
C ILE A 268 -8.22 -6.11 17.92
N ASN A 269 -7.85 -4.92 18.40
CA ASN A 269 -6.47 -4.60 18.73
C ASN A 269 -5.90 -5.59 19.75
N LYS A 270 -6.62 -5.83 20.85
CA LYS A 270 -6.21 -6.76 21.89
C LYS A 270 -6.10 -8.20 21.38
N HIS A 271 -7.06 -8.66 20.57
CA HIS A 271 -7.01 -9.98 19.93
C HIS A 271 -5.73 -10.15 19.11
N ASN A 272 -5.42 -9.13 18.31
CA ASN A 272 -4.27 -9.17 17.43
C ASN A 272 -2.93 -8.88 18.12
N GLU A 273 -2.89 -8.59 19.43
CA GLU A 273 -1.63 -8.63 20.17
C GLU A 273 -1.07 -10.06 20.24
N GLU A 274 -1.94 -11.08 20.19
CA GLU A 274 -1.55 -12.49 20.29
C GLU A 274 -1.73 -13.27 18.98
N HIS A 275 -2.73 -12.92 18.16
CA HIS A 275 -3.16 -13.77 17.04
C HIS A 275 -2.96 -13.17 15.64
N GLU A 276 -2.86 -11.84 15.53
CA GLU A 276 -2.76 -11.07 14.27
C GLU A 276 -3.62 -11.59 13.09
N ASN A 277 -4.87 -12.01 13.33
CA ASN A 277 -5.70 -12.68 12.31
C ASN A 277 -7.11 -12.10 12.10
N LEU A 278 -7.51 -11.06 12.85
CA LEU A 278 -8.83 -10.45 12.73
C LEU A 278 -8.75 -8.99 12.23
N TYR A 279 -9.39 -8.70 11.11
CA TYR A 279 -9.42 -7.38 10.48
C TYR A 279 -10.87 -6.92 10.33
N TYR A 280 -11.05 -5.68 9.91
CA TYR A 280 -12.37 -5.19 9.53
C TYR A 280 -12.30 -4.21 8.36
N THR A 281 -13.37 -4.15 7.57
CA THR A 281 -13.51 -3.17 6.48
C THR A 281 -14.32 -1.97 6.93
N PHE A 282 -14.02 -0.80 6.36
CA PHE A 282 -14.81 0.41 6.51
C PHE A 282 -14.67 1.29 5.27
N ASN A 283 -15.54 2.30 5.17
CA ASN A 283 -15.41 3.40 4.23
C ASN A 283 -15.33 4.75 4.96
N PRO A 284 -14.66 5.76 4.41
CA PRO A 284 -14.37 7.02 5.11
C PRO A 284 -15.52 8.04 5.07
N PHE A 285 -16.76 7.60 4.86
CA PHE A 285 -17.91 8.49 4.84
C PHE A 285 -18.70 8.41 6.15
N LYS A 286 -19.25 9.56 6.58
CA LYS A 286 -20.08 9.68 7.79
C LYS A 286 -21.54 9.33 7.58
N TYR A 287 -21.89 8.74 6.44
CA TYR A 287 -23.24 8.31 6.15
C TYR A 287 -23.29 6.81 5.89
N ILE A 288 -24.46 6.22 6.04
CA ILE A 288 -24.76 4.87 5.60
C ILE A 288 -25.93 4.90 4.61
N VAL A 289 -25.95 3.93 3.69
CA VAL A 289 -27.06 3.76 2.74
C VAL A 289 -27.84 2.52 3.13
N LEU A 290 -29.15 2.68 3.33
CA LEU A 290 -30.06 1.61 3.67
C LEU A 290 -30.92 1.25 2.45
N THR A 291 -30.71 0.06 1.91
CA THR A 291 -31.65 -0.59 0.98
C THR A 291 -32.82 -1.18 1.73
N ASN A 292 -33.93 -1.42 1.02
CA ASN A 292 -35.13 -2.06 1.59
C ASN A 292 -35.47 -1.46 2.97
N TYR A 293 -35.61 -0.13 3.01
CA TYR A 293 -35.58 0.66 4.23
C TYR A 293 -36.45 0.10 5.38
N LYS A 294 -37.63 -0.42 5.02
CA LYS A 294 -38.57 -1.04 5.94
C LYS A 294 -37.96 -2.22 6.73
N ASP A 295 -37.18 -3.06 6.06
CA ASP A 295 -36.57 -4.26 6.65
C ASP A 295 -35.34 -3.90 7.51
N ASN A 296 -34.77 -2.71 7.29
CA ASN A 296 -33.61 -2.19 8.00
C ASN A 296 -33.96 -1.09 9.01
N ILE A 297 -35.23 -0.97 9.41
CA ILE A 297 -35.67 0.15 10.25
C ILE A 297 -35.02 0.16 11.64
N ASP A 298 -34.65 -1.01 12.16
CA ASP A 298 -33.96 -1.11 13.44
C ASP A 298 -32.58 -0.48 13.39
N VAL A 299 -31.96 -0.38 12.21
CA VAL A 299 -30.71 0.37 12.00
C VAL A 299 -30.92 1.86 12.22
N VAL A 300 -32.03 2.43 11.72
CA VAL A 300 -32.36 3.86 11.89
C VAL A 300 -32.58 4.22 13.35
N LYS A 301 -33.27 3.34 14.10
CA LYS A 301 -33.52 3.55 15.53
C LYS A 301 -32.23 3.67 16.35
N LYS A 302 -31.12 3.08 15.89
CA LYS A 302 -29.78 3.20 16.52
C LYS A 302 -29.27 4.64 16.51
N TYR A 303 -29.58 5.38 15.45
CA TYR A 303 -29.06 6.72 15.19
C TYR A 303 -29.98 7.83 15.67
N ASN A 304 -30.91 7.56 16.59
CA ASN A 304 -31.82 8.56 17.16
C ASN A 304 -31.12 9.56 18.08
N ASN A 305 -30.05 10.16 17.59
CA ASN A 305 -29.41 11.36 18.11
C ASN A 305 -30.06 12.59 17.44
N ASN A 306 -29.87 13.78 18.01
CA ASN A 306 -30.49 15.01 17.48
C ASN A 306 -29.80 15.58 16.22
N THR A 307 -28.78 14.91 15.68
CA THR A 307 -27.92 15.45 14.61
C THR A 307 -28.07 14.72 13.28
N SER A 308 -28.33 13.41 13.31
CA SER A 308 -28.42 12.58 12.12
C SER A 308 -29.74 12.82 11.37
N LYS A 309 -29.68 12.75 10.04
CA LYS A 309 -30.81 13.07 9.14
C LYS A 309 -31.02 11.97 8.13
N LEU A 310 -32.26 11.80 7.69
CA LEU A 310 -32.65 10.85 6.66
C LEU A 310 -32.84 11.61 5.34
N GLN A 311 -32.31 11.07 4.25
CA GLN A 311 -32.53 11.58 2.90
C GLN A 311 -33.01 10.44 2.01
N LEU A 312 -34.10 10.65 1.28
CA LEU A 312 -34.50 9.74 0.20
C LEU A 312 -33.54 9.88 -0.96
N ALA A 313 -33.10 8.77 -1.54
CA ALA A 313 -32.10 8.78 -2.61
C ALA A 313 -32.53 9.60 -3.84
N SER A 314 -33.81 9.71 -4.19
CA SER A 314 -34.25 10.54 -5.32
C SER A 314 -34.30 12.04 -5.03
N SER A 315 -34.16 12.46 -3.77
CA SER A 315 -34.56 13.78 -3.30
C SER A 315 -33.42 14.54 -2.64
N ASN A 316 -33.51 15.87 -2.62
CA ASN A 316 -32.67 16.74 -1.78
C ASN A 316 -33.33 17.05 -0.43
N MET A 317 -34.51 16.48 -0.15
CA MET A 317 -35.23 16.70 1.11
C MET A 317 -34.62 15.86 2.23
N PHE A 318 -34.45 16.52 3.38
CA PHE A 318 -34.01 15.88 4.62
C PHE A 318 -35.18 15.75 5.58
N TYR A 319 -35.29 14.58 6.19
CA TYR A 319 -36.20 14.26 7.28
C TYR A 319 -35.38 14.12 8.57
N GLN A 320 -35.91 14.58 9.69
CA GLN A 320 -35.32 14.28 10.99
C GLN A 320 -35.51 12.79 11.28
N ILE A 321 -34.60 12.17 12.06
CA ILE A 321 -34.70 10.73 12.31
C ILE A 321 -36.01 10.33 12.98
N HIS A 322 -36.56 11.14 13.90
CA HIS A 322 -37.85 10.86 14.52
C HIS A 322 -39.03 10.84 13.53
N GLN A 323 -38.84 11.35 12.31
CA GLN A 323 -39.80 11.32 11.20
C GLN A 323 -39.66 10.08 10.31
N TYR A 324 -38.88 9.06 10.70
CA TYR A 324 -38.69 7.84 9.92
C TYR A 324 -40.00 7.18 9.45
N LYS A 325 -41.08 7.33 10.23
CA LYS A 325 -42.40 6.77 9.91
C LYS A 325 -42.99 7.39 8.64
N ASP A 326 -42.66 8.64 8.33
CA ASP A 326 -43.17 9.38 7.17
C ASP A 326 -42.64 8.80 5.85
N ILE A 327 -41.50 8.10 5.90
CA ILE A 327 -40.85 7.50 4.74
C ILE A 327 -40.74 5.97 4.83
N LEU A 328 -41.35 5.33 5.84
CA LEU A 328 -41.19 3.89 6.12
C LEU A 328 -41.55 2.99 4.95
N ASN A 329 -42.56 3.37 4.16
CA ASN A 329 -43.04 2.58 3.02
C ASN A 329 -42.37 2.98 1.69
N THR A 330 -41.29 3.77 1.74
CA THR A 330 -40.50 4.07 0.54
C THR A 330 -39.93 2.79 -0.07
N LYS A 331 -39.87 2.76 -1.39
CA LYS A 331 -39.17 1.71 -2.16
C LYS A 331 -37.77 2.15 -2.58
N GLU A 332 -37.40 3.39 -2.27
CA GLU A 332 -36.09 3.95 -2.58
C GLU A 332 -35.10 3.67 -1.45
N ASP A 333 -33.81 3.77 -1.77
CA ASP A 333 -32.77 3.78 -0.75
C ASP A 333 -32.91 5.02 0.15
N VAL A 334 -32.53 4.84 1.42
CA VAL A 334 -32.50 5.94 2.40
C VAL A 334 -31.08 6.13 2.90
N ILE A 335 -30.59 7.36 2.80
CA ILE A 335 -29.28 7.76 3.30
C ILE A 335 -29.46 8.28 4.72
N VAL A 336 -28.73 7.70 5.67
CA VAL A 336 -28.62 8.23 7.04
C VAL A 336 -27.35 9.06 7.11
N HIS A 337 -27.50 10.39 7.07
CA HIS A 337 -26.40 11.34 7.21
C HIS A 337 -25.97 11.48 8.65
N ASP A 338 -24.68 11.76 8.85
CA ASP A 338 -24.05 11.91 10.16
C ASP A 338 -24.33 10.70 11.06
N ALA A 339 -24.43 9.50 10.47
CA ALA A 339 -24.56 8.24 11.19
C ALA A 339 -23.29 7.94 12.01
N LEU A 340 -22.14 8.45 11.55
CA LEU A 340 -20.86 8.38 12.23
C LEU A 340 -20.37 9.77 12.61
N ASN A 341 -19.69 9.88 13.74
CA ASN A 341 -19.03 11.12 14.17
C ASN A 341 -17.54 11.16 13.78
N ASP A 342 -16.87 12.29 14.04
CA ASP A 342 -15.42 12.45 13.76
C ASP A 342 -14.54 11.45 14.52
N LEU A 343 -14.90 11.13 15.77
CA LEU A 343 -14.16 10.17 16.57
C LEU A 343 -14.25 8.77 15.94
N ASP A 344 -15.43 8.33 15.52
CA ASP A 344 -15.63 7.03 14.85
C ASP A 344 -14.76 6.90 13.60
N ILE A 345 -14.81 7.91 12.72
CA ILE A 345 -14.01 7.93 11.48
C ILE A 345 -12.52 7.96 11.79
N SER A 346 -12.08 8.81 12.74
CA SER A 346 -10.66 8.91 13.10
C SER A 346 -10.13 7.62 13.74
N THR A 347 -10.94 6.92 14.54
CA THR A 347 -10.60 5.62 15.13
C THR A 347 -10.38 4.57 14.03
N MET A 348 -11.29 4.49 13.05
CA MET A 348 -11.15 3.54 11.95
C MET A 348 -9.97 3.88 11.04
N ILE A 349 -9.72 5.16 10.75
CA ILE A 349 -8.58 5.61 9.95
C ILE A 349 -7.24 5.25 10.61
N LYS A 350 -7.11 5.45 11.93
CA LYS A 350 -5.89 5.20 12.71
C LYS A 350 -5.68 3.73 13.10
N SER A 351 -6.69 2.89 12.98
CA SER A 351 -6.58 1.50 13.39
C SER A 351 -5.57 0.75 12.52
N LYS A 352 -4.68 -0.05 13.13
CA LYS A 352 -3.74 -0.91 12.40
C LYS A 352 -4.47 -1.98 11.56
N TYR A 353 -5.63 -2.44 12.02
CA TYR A 353 -6.33 -3.62 11.47
C TYR A 353 -7.57 -3.28 10.64
N SER A 354 -7.75 -2.00 10.29
CA SER A 354 -8.82 -1.56 9.41
C SER A 354 -8.40 -1.56 7.94
N LEU A 355 -9.31 -1.97 7.08
CA LEU A 355 -9.17 -2.10 5.63
C LEU A 355 -10.18 -1.19 4.93
N ILE A 356 -9.82 -0.64 3.77
CA ILE A 356 -10.74 0.20 3.00
C ILE A 356 -11.55 -0.67 2.03
N ALA A 357 -12.86 -0.50 2.07
CA ALA A 357 -13.78 -1.07 1.10
C ALA A 357 -14.69 0.03 0.55
N SER A 358 -14.97 -0.02 -0.74
CA SER A 358 -15.99 0.84 -1.35
C SER A 358 -17.42 0.35 -1.09
N ASN A 359 -17.54 -0.76 -0.35
CA ASN A 359 -18.77 -1.51 -0.09
C ASN A 359 -19.97 -0.62 0.22
N PRO A 360 -21.05 -0.85 -0.50
CA PRO A 360 -22.35 -0.72 0.11
C PRO A 360 -23.18 -1.97 -0.18
N ASN A 361 -23.89 -2.48 0.81
CA ASN A 361 -24.84 -3.61 0.73
C ASN A 361 -26.05 -3.39 -0.23
N LEU A 362 -25.81 -2.80 -1.41
CA LEU A 362 -26.74 -2.20 -2.37
C LEU A 362 -26.90 -3.01 -3.66
N ALA A 363 -25.88 -3.70 -4.17
CA ALA A 363 -25.89 -4.06 -5.60
C ALA A 363 -26.87 -5.17 -6.03
N ASN A 364 -27.48 -5.91 -5.10
CA ASN A 364 -28.51 -6.87 -5.46
C ASN A 364 -29.92 -6.25 -5.48
N THR A 365 -30.11 -5.00 -5.01
CA THR A 365 -31.43 -4.36 -4.94
C THR A 365 -31.49 -2.91 -5.41
N SER A 366 -30.38 -2.15 -5.37
CA SER A 366 -30.29 -0.78 -5.86
C SER A 366 -29.42 -0.65 -7.11
N THR A 367 -29.92 0.07 -8.10
CA THR A 367 -29.20 0.43 -9.33
C THR A 367 -28.48 1.78 -9.21
N LYS A 368 -28.54 2.46 -8.06
CA LYS A 368 -27.96 3.80 -7.87
C LYS A 368 -26.56 3.73 -7.28
N LEU A 369 -25.67 4.58 -7.79
CA LEU A 369 -24.32 4.77 -7.26
C LEU A 369 -24.25 5.91 -6.24
N TYR A 370 -23.37 5.73 -5.26
CA TYR A 370 -23.10 6.67 -4.17
C TYR A 370 -21.61 7.04 -4.12
N PRO A 371 -21.22 8.15 -3.49
CA PRO A 371 -19.81 8.53 -3.39
C PRO A 371 -18.92 7.42 -2.81
N VAL A 372 -19.45 6.65 -1.85
CA VAL A 372 -18.75 5.51 -1.25
C VAL A 372 -18.28 4.47 -2.28
N ASN A 373 -19.02 4.29 -3.38
CA ASN A 373 -18.68 3.34 -4.43
C ASN A 373 -17.44 3.72 -5.25
N VAL A 374 -17.08 5.01 -5.32
CA VAL A 374 -16.08 5.50 -6.29
C VAL A 374 -15.06 6.49 -5.72
N ASN A 375 -15.23 6.96 -4.48
CA ASN A 375 -14.38 8.00 -3.90
C ASN A 375 -13.73 7.60 -2.56
N SER A 376 -13.93 6.38 -2.10
CA SER A 376 -13.51 5.93 -0.76
C SER A 376 -12.01 5.94 -0.56
N PHE A 377 -11.19 5.69 -1.59
CA PHE A 377 -9.75 5.58 -1.42
C PHE A 377 -9.09 6.95 -1.34
N LEU A 378 -9.41 7.86 -2.25
CA LEU A 378 -8.85 9.21 -2.18
C LEU A 378 -9.45 10.02 -1.02
N GLU A 379 -10.69 9.77 -0.62
CA GLU A 379 -11.25 10.39 0.60
C GLU A 379 -10.52 9.91 1.85
N TYR A 380 -10.18 8.62 1.93
CA TYR A 380 -9.35 8.09 3.01
C TYR A 380 -7.99 8.82 3.06
N ILE A 381 -7.30 8.96 1.93
CA ILE A 381 -6.00 9.66 1.90
C ILE A 381 -6.15 11.11 2.37
N ARG A 382 -7.21 11.79 1.95
CA ARG A 382 -7.49 13.17 2.37
C ARG A 382 -7.63 13.26 3.89
N LEU A 383 -8.47 12.42 4.48
CA LEU A 383 -8.71 12.41 5.92
C LEU A 383 -7.50 11.91 6.73
N ALA A 384 -6.77 10.91 6.24
CA ALA A 384 -5.56 10.40 6.88
C ALA A 384 -4.48 11.50 6.97
N ARG A 385 -4.34 12.31 5.92
CA ARG A 385 -3.44 13.47 5.93
C ARG A 385 -3.87 14.56 6.90
N ASP A 386 -5.18 14.81 7.02
CA ASP A 386 -5.72 15.74 8.02
C ASP A 386 -5.46 15.26 9.46
N LEU A 387 -5.15 13.97 9.64
CA LEU A 387 -4.76 13.33 10.91
C LEU A 387 -3.24 13.12 11.06
N ASP A 388 -2.43 13.75 10.20
CA ASP A 388 -0.96 13.64 10.17
C ASP A 388 -0.41 12.20 9.98
N ILE A 389 -1.20 11.31 9.37
CA ILE A 389 -0.73 9.96 9.00
C ILE A 389 0.24 10.06 7.82
N ASP A 390 1.39 9.41 7.95
CA ASP A 390 2.42 9.47 6.92
C ASP A 390 2.09 8.62 5.67
N SER A 391 2.87 8.84 4.62
CA SER A 391 2.62 8.17 3.33
C SER A 391 2.92 6.68 3.33
N ILE A 392 3.81 6.21 4.22
CA ILE A 392 4.15 4.79 4.37
C ILE A 392 2.95 4.06 4.99
N GLU A 393 2.36 4.62 6.05
CA GLU A 393 1.17 4.04 6.70
C GLU A 393 -0.06 4.09 5.79
N ILE A 394 -0.26 5.19 5.04
CA ILE A 394 -1.31 5.27 4.01
C ILE A 394 -1.11 4.17 2.96
N ALA A 395 0.10 4.02 2.42
CA ALA A 395 0.41 3.01 1.43
C ALA A 395 0.26 1.59 1.99
N ASN A 396 0.60 1.39 3.26
CA ASN A 396 0.39 0.15 3.98
C ASN A 396 -1.09 -0.24 3.98
N LYS A 397 -1.98 0.67 4.41
CA LYS A 397 -3.41 0.37 4.52
C LYS A 397 -4.10 0.13 3.18
N LEU A 398 -3.70 0.86 2.14
CA LEU A 398 -4.37 0.82 0.83
C LEU A 398 -3.86 -0.29 -0.09
N SER A 399 -2.66 -0.82 0.16
CA SER A 399 -2.03 -1.80 -0.73
C SER A 399 -1.33 -2.93 0.02
N TYR A 400 -0.23 -2.67 0.73
CA TYR A 400 0.63 -3.73 1.29
C TYR A 400 -0.11 -4.64 2.28
N MET A 401 -0.87 -4.08 3.22
CA MET A 401 -1.66 -4.86 4.17
C MET A 401 -2.76 -5.68 3.47
N PRO A 402 -3.59 -5.12 2.58
CA PRO A 402 -4.48 -5.90 1.72
C PRO A 402 -3.80 -7.09 1.01
N TYR A 403 -2.60 -6.91 0.43
CA TYR A 403 -1.85 -8.00 -0.20
C TYR A 403 -1.55 -9.14 0.77
N LYS A 404 -1.17 -8.81 2.01
CA LYS A 404 -0.87 -9.79 3.07
C LYS A 404 -2.12 -10.47 3.60
N VAL A 405 -3.17 -9.70 3.91
CA VAL A 405 -4.44 -10.24 4.43
C VAL A 405 -5.07 -11.21 3.42
N LEU A 406 -4.97 -10.93 2.13
CA LEU A 406 -5.53 -11.78 1.07
C LEU A 406 -4.56 -12.88 0.58
N ASN A 407 -3.38 -13.00 1.17
CA ASN A 407 -2.33 -13.95 0.77
C ASN A 407 -2.01 -13.91 -0.73
N LEU A 408 -2.03 -12.71 -1.34
CA LEU A 408 -1.92 -12.57 -2.81
C LEU A 408 -0.53 -12.91 -3.35
N ASP A 409 0.51 -12.90 -2.51
CA ASP A 409 1.87 -13.25 -2.90
C ASP A 409 1.98 -14.70 -3.43
N LYS A 410 1.00 -15.57 -3.12
CA LYS A 410 0.93 -16.94 -3.67
C LYS A 410 0.50 -16.97 -5.15
N TYR A 411 -0.21 -15.95 -5.60
CA TYR A 411 -0.67 -15.81 -6.99
C TYR A 411 0.21 -14.87 -7.80
N MET A 412 0.76 -13.82 -7.18
CA MET A 412 1.52 -12.79 -7.87
C MET A 412 2.59 -12.11 -7.02
N SER A 413 3.76 -11.89 -7.61
CA SER A 413 4.87 -11.12 -7.02
C SER A 413 4.64 -9.61 -7.24
N ALA A 414 3.79 -8.99 -6.41
CA ALA A 414 3.35 -7.60 -6.59
C ALA A 414 3.08 -6.78 -5.30
N SER A 415 3.36 -7.32 -4.11
CA SER A 415 3.08 -6.61 -2.84
C SER A 415 4.00 -5.42 -2.53
N THR A 416 5.23 -5.41 -3.06
CA THR A 416 6.21 -4.32 -2.88
C THR A 416 6.58 -3.70 -4.22
N ILE A 417 7.40 -2.65 -4.33
CA ILE A 417 7.81 -2.08 -5.63
C ILE A 417 9.30 -2.34 -5.81
N GLU A 418 9.63 -3.45 -6.46
CA GLU A 418 10.99 -3.97 -6.58
C GLU A 418 11.29 -4.51 -7.97
N VAL A 419 12.57 -4.70 -8.28
CA VAL A 419 13.01 -5.27 -9.56
C VAL A 419 12.48 -6.71 -9.70
N GLY A 420 12.02 -7.06 -10.90
CA GLY A 420 11.45 -8.37 -11.23
C GLY A 420 9.95 -8.53 -10.94
N GLN A 421 9.35 -7.61 -10.18
CA GLN A 421 7.92 -7.67 -9.86
C GLN A 421 7.03 -7.12 -10.98
N SER A 422 5.74 -7.43 -10.92
CA SER A 422 4.77 -6.87 -11.87
C SER A 422 4.77 -5.34 -11.82
N ALA A 423 4.66 -4.69 -12.98
CA ALA A 423 4.56 -3.25 -13.12
C ALA A 423 3.10 -2.77 -13.01
N SER A 424 2.46 -3.05 -11.87
CA SER A 424 1.13 -2.51 -11.53
C SER A 424 1.18 -1.58 -10.33
N PHE A 425 0.99 -0.30 -10.56
CA PHE A 425 1.15 0.76 -9.56
C PHE A 425 0.44 2.03 -10.05
N LEU A 426 0.30 3.01 -9.17
CA LEU A 426 -0.26 4.31 -9.48
C LEU A 426 0.68 5.42 -9.02
N THR A 427 0.50 6.59 -9.62
CA THR A 427 1.12 7.82 -9.14
C THR A 427 0.04 8.80 -8.69
N ILE A 428 0.21 9.37 -7.50
CA ILE A 428 -0.70 10.37 -6.94
C ILE A 428 0.02 11.68 -6.64
N ASP A 429 -0.73 12.77 -6.83
CA ASP A 429 -0.42 14.08 -6.26
C ASP A 429 -1.34 14.29 -5.05
N ALA A 430 -0.84 13.91 -3.87
CA ALA A 430 -1.64 13.98 -2.65
C ALA A 430 -2.17 15.39 -2.37
N LYS A 431 -1.47 16.44 -2.80
CA LYS A 431 -1.91 17.84 -2.59
C LYS A 431 -3.07 18.24 -3.48
N LYS A 432 -3.34 17.50 -4.56
CA LYS A 432 -4.44 17.75 -5.50
C LYS A 432 -5.63 16.81 -5.31
N ILE A 433 -5.60 15.99 -4.25
CA ILE A 433 -6.72 15.11 -3.93
C ILE A 433 -7.97 15.94 -3.65
N SER A 434 -9.05 15.67 -4.38
CA SER A 434 -10.36 16.27 -4.14
C SER A 434 -11.49 15.33 -4.56
N ILE A 435 -12.55 15.35 -3.76
CA ILE A 435 -13.77 14.56 -3.97
C ILE A 435 -14.88 15.51 -4.42
N ASN A 436 -15.33 15.35 -5.66
CA ASN A 436 -16.33 16.24 -6.29
C ASN A 436 -17.73 15.59 -6.41
N SER A 437 -17.94 14.47 -5.73
CA SER A 437 -19.21 13.75 -5.70
C SER A 437 -20.13 14.23 -4.58
N ASN A 438 -21.43 14.05 -4.79
CA ASN A 438 -22.44 14.08 -3.73
C ASN A 438 -23.47 12.96 -3.98
N ILE A 439 -24.40 12.75 -3.04
CA ILE A 439 -25.41 11.67 -3.11
C ILE A 439 -26.22 11.66 -4.43
N ASN A 440 -26.35 12.80 -5.12
CA ASN A 440 -27.15 12.94 -6.33
C ASN A 440 -26.31 13.09 -7.62
N SER A 441 -25.00 13.24 -7.51
CA SER A 441 -24.09 13.40 -8.65
C SER A 441 -22.75 12.76 -8.32
N ILE A 442 -22.52 11.57 -8.89
CA ILE A 442 -21.29 10.82 -8.73
C ILE A 442 -20.28 11.24 -9.80
N LYS A 443 -19.06 11.56 -9.37
CA LYS A 443 -17.94 11.97 -10.21
C LYS A 443 -16.65 11.25 -9.82
N PRO A 444 -15.75 11.00 -10.77
CA PRO A 444 -14.41 10.52 -10.47
C PRO A 444 -13.68 11.44 -9.48
N SER A 445 -12.88 10.84 -8.59
CA SER A 445 -11.94 11.58 -7.74
C SER A 445 -10.86 12.27 -8.58
N LEU A 446 -10.30 13.36 -8.08
CA LEU A 446 -9.09 13.97 -8.64
C LEU A 446 -7.91 13.67 -7.71
N GLY A 447 -6.71 13.45 -8.27
CA GLY A 447 -5.47 13.26 -7.51
C GLY A 447 -4.56 12.17 -8.06
N VAL A 448 -5.13 11.14 -8.71
CA VAL A 448 -4.36 10.14 -9.46
C VAL A 448 -3.85 10.79 -10.76
N LYS A 449 -2.55 10.69 -11.02
CA LYS A 449 -1.91 11.13 -12.27
C LYS A 449 -1.89 10.02 -13.30
N TYR A 450 -1.39 8.85 -12.91
CA TYR A 450 -1.30 7.67 -13.77
C TYR A 450 -1.66 6.41 -13.01
N LEU A 451 -2.38 5.51 -13.66
CA LEU A 451 -2.49 4.10 -13.25
C LEU A 451 -1.80 3.27 -14.34
N VAL A 452 -0.85 2.44 -13.90
CA VAL A 452 -0.17 1.47 -14.75
C VAL A 452 -0.56 0.10 -14.25
N HIS A 453 -0.99 -0.75 -15.18
CA HIS A 453 -1.46 -2.09 -14.90
C HIS A 453 -0.72 -3.06 -15.81
N ASN A 454 0.09 -3.95 -15.23
CA ASN A 454 0.97 -4.88 -15.94
C ASN A 454 1.81 -4.18 -17.03
N GLY A 455 2.37 -3.01 -16.70
CA GLY A 455 3.18 -2.17 -17.59
C GLY A 455 2.40 -1.34 -18.62
N ILE A 456 1.09 -1.49 -18.70
CA ILE A 456 0.22 -0.72 -19.60
C ILE A 456 -0.38 0.47 -18.84
N VAL A 457 -0.31 1.66 -19.42
CA VAL A 457 -0.96 2.85 -18.83
C VAL A 457 -2.46 2.78 -19.10
N THR A 458 -3.24 2.49 -18.06
CA THR A 458 -4.69 2.35 -18.11
C THR A 458 -5.42 3.65 -17.76
N PHE A 459 -4.79 4.53 -16.97
CA PHE A 459 -5.30 5.87 -16.67
C PHE A 459 -4.19 6.91 -16.81
N ASN A 460 -4.53 8.07 -17.39
CA ASN A 460 -3.62 9.18 -17.64
C ASN A 460 -4.35 10.53 -17.44
N HIS A 461 -3.99 11.27 -16.40
CA HIS A 461 -4.46 12.64 -16.12
C HIS A 461 -5.98 12.84 -16.26
N GLY A 462 -6.78 11.98 -15.65
CA GLY A 462 -8.25 12.09 -15.71
C GLY A 462 -8.90 11.37 -16.90
N GLN A 463 -8.10 10.75 -17.77
CA GLN A 463 -8.61 9.98 -18.91
C GLN A 463 -8.27 8.50 -18.78
N ASN A 464 -9.29 7.66 -18.90
CA ASN A 464 -9.12 6.22 -19.03
C ASN A 464 -8.70 5.88 -20.47
N ASN A 465 -7.72 4.99 -20.61
CA ASN A 465 -7.34 4.45 -21.91
C ASN A 465 -8.37 3.40 -22.35
N GLN A 466 -9.00 3.60 -23.52
CA GLN A 466 -10.04 2.68 -24.02
C GLN A 466 -9.49 1.31 -24.43
N ASN A 467 -8.19 1.22 -24.73
CA ASN A 467 -7.48 -0.02 -25.06
C ASN A 467 -6.99 -0.74 -23.79
N GLY A 468 -7.84 -0.82 -22.76
CA GLY A 468 -7.50 -1.33 -21.42
C GLY A 468 -6.72 -2.66 -21.43
N ALA A 469 -6.06 -2.98 -20.32
CA ALA A 469 -5.40 -4.28 -20.19
C ALA A 469 -6.43 -5.41 -20.18
N LYS A 470 -6.01 -6.62 -20.57
CA LYS A 470 -6.80 -7.81 -20.25
C LYS A 470 -6.77 -7.94 -18.73
N SER A 471 -7.93 -7.96 -18.10
CA SER A 471 -8.04 -8.20 -16.66
C SER A 471 -7.90 -9.68 -16.35
N PHE A 472 -7.45 -9.97 -15.15
CA PHE A 472 -7.27 -11.32 -14.69
C PHE A 472 -8.06 -11.59 -13.41
N ILE A 473 -8.39 -12.85 -13.25
CA ILE A 473 -8.87 -13.39 -11.98
C ILE A 473 -7.64 -13.83 -11.23
N ILE A 474 -7.33 -13.13 -10.15
CA ILE A 474 -6.05 -13.24 -9.45
C ILE A 474 -5.82 -14.67 -8.98
N ASN A 475 -6.85 -15.31 -8.43
CA ASN A 475 -6.83 -16.70 -7.97
C ASN A 475 -6.79 -17.75 -9.10
N ASN A 476 -6.92 -17.35 -10.36
CA ASN A 476 -6.67 -18.20 -11.53
C ASN A 476 -5.23 -18.09 -12.06
N LEU A 477 -4.46 -17.11 -11.59
CA LEU A 477 -3.08 -16.92 -12.02
C LEU A 477 -2.17 -18.02 -11.46
N GLU A 478 -1.27 -18.49 -12.32
CA GLU A 478 -0.11 -19.24 -11.87
C GLU A 478 1.03 -18.27 -11.60
N LYS A 479 1.71 -18.43 -10.47
CA LYS A 479 2.86 -17.60 -10.12
C LYS A 479 4.00 -17.86 -11.10
N THR A 480 4.23 -16.93 -12.02
CA THR A 480 5.40 -16.95 -12.91
C THR A 480 6.52 -16.12 -12.28
N ASP A 481 7.40 -16.78 -11.52
CA ASP A 481 8.65 -16.17 -11.05
C ASP A 481 9.71 -16.33 -12.15
N ASP A 482 9.91 -15.28 -12.96
CA ASP A 482 11.00 -15.23 -13.95
C ASP A 482 12.39 -15.20 -13.28
N ILE A 483 12.42 -14.95 -11.97
CA ILE A 483 13.61 -14.92 -11.13
C ILE A 483 13.88 -16.31 -10.58
N LYS A 484 15.06 -16.85 -10.90
CA LYS A 484 15.47 -18.17 -10.44
C LYS A 484 16.29 -18.05 -9.17
N LYS A 485 16.04 -18.90 -8.17
CA LYS A 485 17.01 -19.11 -7.10
C LYS A 485 18.19 -19.94 -7.60
N PHE A 486 19.36 -19.75 -7.00
CA PHE A 486 20.51 -20.62 -7.21
C PHE A 486 21.14 -20.98 -5.87
N ASP A 487 21.71 -22.18 -5.81
CA ASP A 487 22.36 -22.66 -4.60
C ASP A 487 23.74 -22.02 -4.46
N ILE A 488 24.00 -21.44 -3.30
CA ILE A 488 25.29 -20.89 -2.92
C ILE A 488 25.46 -21.03 -1.41
N SER A 489 26.66 -21.37 -1.00
CA SER A 489 27.03 -21.47 0.41
C SER A 489 27.93 -20.31 0.81
N TYR A 490 27.90 -19.96 2.10
CA TYR A 490 28.83 -19.01 2.67
C TYR A 490 29.48 -19.55 3.94
N GLU A 491 30.75 -19.22 4.17
CA GLU A 491 31.49 -19.52 5.39
C GLU A 491 32.10 -18.25 6.00
N THR A 492 32.13 -18.22 7.33
CA THR A 492 32.82 -17.19 8.12
C THR A 492 33.64 -17.84 9.22
N ASP A 493 34.35 -17.06 10.04
CA ASP A 493 35.06 -17.62 11.20
C ASP A 493 34.12 -18.29 12.23
N VAL A 494 32.83 -17.91 12.22
CA VAL A 494 31.80 -18.43 13.14
C VAL A 494 30.91 -19.47 12.43
N THR A 495 30.65 -19.30 11.14
CA THR A 495 29.77 -20.16 10.35
C THR A 495 30.58 -21.13 9.49
N LYS A 496 30.51 -22.43 9.79
CA LYS A 496 31.31 -23.49 9.15
C LYS A 496 30.82 -23.93 7.76
N SER A 497 30.10 -23.05 7.04
CA SER A 497 29.31 -23.30 5.82
C SER A 497 27.80 -23.39 6.08
N ALA A 498 27.05 -22.46 5.50
CA ALA A 498 25.60 -22.40 5.50
C ALA A 498 25.09 -21.96 4.11
N ALA A 499 23.88 -22.37 3.73
CA ALA A 499 23.27 -21.92 2.47
C ALA A 499 22.77 -20.47 2.60
N LEU A 500 22.90 -19.66 1.55
CA LEU A 500 22.18 -18.40 1.45
C LEU A 500 20.75 -18.65 0.99
N GLU A 501 19.78 -18.16 1.75
CA GLU A 501 18.35 -18.31 1.43
C GLU A 501 17.92 -17.36 0.30
N ASN A 502 18.55 -16.19 0.24
CA ASN A 502 18.28 -15.14 -0.74
C ASN A 502 19.44 -14.98 -1.73
N ALA A 503 19.49 -15.90 -2.67
CA ALA A 503 20.40 -15.87 -3.83
C ALA A 503 19.58 -16.07 -5.12
N TYR A 504 19.71 -15.13 -6.05
CA TYR A 504 18.82 -15.00 -7.20
C TYR A 504 19.57 -14.73 -8.50
N ILE A 505 19.06 -15.28 -9.61
CA ILE A 505 19.47 -14.92 -10.97
C ILE A 505 18.41 -13.99 -11.54
N ILE A 506 18.80 -12.73 -11.79
CA ILE A 506 17.93 -11.68 -12.32
C ILE A 506 18.56 -11.14 -13.59
N ASP A 507 17.84 -11.26 -14.71
CA ASP A 507 18.31 -10.88 -16.05
C ASP A 507 19.73 -11.40 -16.36
N GLY A 508 20.02 -12.63 -15.92
CA GLY A 508 21.29 -13.32 -16.16
C GLY A 508 22.42 -13.02 -15.15
N ILE A 509 22.19 -12.15 -14.17
CA ILE A 509 23.18 -11.78 -13.15
C ILE A 509 22.87 -12.50 -11.84
N LYS A 510 23.89 -13.11 -11.22
CA LYS A 510 23.80 -13.73 -9.89
C LYS A 510 23.87 -12.64 -8.82
N TYR A 511 22.81 -12.49 -8.05
CA TYR A 511 22.69 -11.59 -6.90
C TYR A 511 22.64 -12.37 -5.59
N VAL A 512 23.23 -11.81 -4.54
CA VAL A 512 23.22 -12.39 -3.18
C VAL A 512 22.81 -11.37 -2.13
N SER A 513 22.13 -11.85 -1.10
CA SER A 513 21.74 -11.06 0.07
C SER A 513 22.94 -10.59 0.87
N LEU A 514 23.02 -9.27 1.02
CA LEU A 514 24.10 -8.66 1.78
C LEU A 514 23.87 -8.81 3.29
N GLU A 515 22.61 -8.78 3.73
CA GLU A 515 22.23 -8.90 5.13
C GLU A 515 22.57 -10.28 5.71
N GLU A 516 22.35 -11.35 4.95
CA GLU A 516 22.71 -12.72 5.37
C GLU A 516 24.21 -12.91 5.53
N ILE A 517 25.01 -12.24 4.70
CA ILE A 517 26.47 -12.28 4.77
C ILE A 517 26.98 -11.43 5.94
N ILE A 518 26.36 -10.28 6.20
CA ILE A 518 26.78 -9.35 7.26
C ILE A 518 26.46 -9.87 8.65
N LYS A 519 25.27 -10.44 8.86
CA LYS A 519 24.78 -10.82 10.18
C LYS A 519 25.75 -11.74 10.95
N PRO A 520 26.33 -12.79 10.35
CA PRO A 520 27.34 -13.65 10.99
C PRO A 520 28.68 -12.96 11.28
N LEU A 521 29.00 -11.86 10.59
CA LEU A 521 30.20 -11.04 10.84
C LEU A 521 30.01 -10.06 12.01
N ASN A 522 28.80 -10.00 12.59
CA ASN A 522 28.41 -9.08 13.67
C ASN A 522 28.69 -7.60 13.35
N LEU A 523 28.61 -7.21 12.07
CA LEU A 523 28.77 -5.80 11.69
C LEU A 523 27.45 -5.05 11.87
N VAL A 524 27.57 -3.77 12.22
CA VAL A 524 26.42 -2.86 12.23
C VAL A 524 25.90 -2.71 10.80
N TYR A 525 24.61 -2.96 10.59
CA TYR A 525 23.92 -2.75 9.31
C TYR A 525 22.76 -1.79 9.52
N LYS A 526 22.76 -0.66 8.79
CA LYS A 526 21.74 0.39 8.90
C LYS A 526 21.18 0.76 7.54
N ASN A 527 19.85 0.85 7.46
CA ASN A 527 19.16 1.58 6.41
C ASN A 527 19.00 3.05 6.87
N GLU A 528 19.77 3.96 6.27
CA GLU A 528 19.83 5.40 6.59
C GLU A 528 18.71 6.21 5.89
N ALA A 529 17.72 5.53 5.31
CA ALA A 529 16.64 6.03 4.47
C ALA A 529 17.05 6.47 3.05
N ASN A 530 16.05 6.63 2.17
CA ASN A 530 16.21 7.01 0.77
C ASN A 530 17.14 6.07 -0.04
N GLY A 531 17.14 4.79 0.34
CA GLY A 531 17.89 3.71 -0.28
C GLY A 531 19.37 3.69 0.10
N LYS A 532 19.77 4.37 1.17
CA LYS A 532 21.16 4.41 1.63
C LYS A 532 21.40 3.38 2.72
N TYR A 533 22.48 2.63 2.58
CA TYR A 533 22.84 1.56 3.50
C TYR A 533 24.27 1.75 3.99
N THR A 534 24.47 1.62 5.30
CA THR A 534 25.77 1.69 5.97
C THR A 534 26.09 0.34 6.61
N ILE A 535 27.29 -0.18 6.36
CA ILE A 535 27.80 -1.44 6.92
C ILE A 535 29.12 -1.15 7.63
N GLY A 536 29.16 -1.44 8.93
CA GLY A 536 30.34 -1.28 9.75
C GLY A 536 30.95 0.11 9.63
N ASN A 537 30.12 1.17 9.61
CA ASN A 537 30.46 2.60 9.53
C ASN A 537 31.33 3.08 8.34
N LEU A 538 31.84 2.20 7.47
CA LEU A 538 32.74 2.57 6.37
C LEU A 538 32.23 2.15 4.99
N ILE A 539 31.48 1.06 4.90
CA ILE A 539 30.97 0.60 3.61
C ILE A 539 29.58 1.24 3.44
N ASN A 540 29.44 2.11 2.43
CA ASN A 540 28.16 2.72 2.10
C ASN A 540 27.71 2.29 0.70
N LEU A 541 26.43 1.97 0.59
CA LEU A 541 25.74 1.58 -0.64
C LEU A 541 24.52 2.46 -0.84
N GLU A 542 24.14 2.67 -2.09
CA GLU A 542 22.91 3.36 -2.45
C GLU A 542 22.14 2.57 -3.51
N LEU A 543 20.86 2.29 -3.24
CA LEU A 543 19.98 1.57 -4.14
C LEU A 543 19.89 2.24 -5.49
N GLY A 544 19.81 1.42 -6.53
CA GLY A 544 19.67 1.90 -7.90
C GLY A 544 20.89 2.65 -8.40
N THR A 545 22.03 2.50 -7.74
CA THR A 545 23.34 3.01 -8.18
C THR A 545 24.32 1.85 -8.26
N ASN A 546 25.28 1.96 -9.17
CA ASN A 546 26.44 1.07 -9.27
C ASN A 546 27.67 1.67 -8.59
N GLU A 547 27.47 2.58 -7.64
CA GLU A 547 28.54 3.17 -6.83
C GLU A 547 28.40 2.72 -5.37
N ALA A 548 29.51 2.37 -4.76
CA ALA A 548 29.67 2.18 -3.33
C ALA A 548 30.81 3.06 -2.83
N SER A 549 30.92 3.25 -1.52
CA SER A 549 32.09 3.87 -0.91
C SER A 549 32.65 3.03 0.22
N LEU A 550 33.98 2.97 0.32
CA LEU A 550 34.73 2.37 1.42
C LEU A 550 35.50 3.49 2.14
N GLY A 551 34.87 4.09 3.15
CA GLY A 551 35.35 5.33 3.76
C GLY A 551 35.36 6.49 2.74
N ALA A 552 36.55 6.94 2.37
CA ALA A 552 36.73 8.01 1.37
C ALA A 552 36.90 7.49 -0.07
N GLU A 553 37.11 6.19 -0.25
CA GLU A 553 37.30 5.57 -1.56
C GLU A 553 35.95 5.27 -2.22
N LYS A 554 35.84 5.49 -3.53
CA LYS A 554 34.68 5.07 -4.32
C LYS A 554 34.96 3.75 -5.02
N VAL A 555 33.97 2.87 -5.02
CA VAL A 555 34.01 1.56 -5.67
C VAL A 555 32.89 1.45 -6.69
N HIS A 556 33.22 0.95 -7.88
CA HIS A 556 32.24 0.73 -8.93
C HIS A 556 31.77 -0.74 -8.94
N LEU A 557 30.48 -0.92 -8.72
CA LEU A 557 29.80 -2.21 -8.81
C LEU A 557 29.58 -2.56 -10.28
N THR A 558 29.55 -3.84 -10.62
CA THR A 558 29.24 -4.24 -11.99
C THR A 558 27.81 -3.89 -12.37
N LYS A 559 26.89 -3.98 -11.40
CA LYS A 559 25.50 -3.60 -11.54
C LYS A 559 24.97 -2.90 -10.30
N GLU A 560 23.80 -2.27 -10.44
CA GLU A 560 23.18 -1.56 -9.34
C GLU A 560 22.87 -2.49 -8.16
N ALA A 561 23.07 -1.98 -6.95
CA ALA A 561 22.47 -2.57 -5.77
C ALA A 561 20.94 -2.42 -5.86
N ILE A 562 20.20 -3.50 -5.66
CA ILE A 562 18.74 -3.53 -5.81
C ILE A 562 18.10 -4.17 -4.57
N THR A 563 16.78 -4.07 -4.46
CA THR A 563 16.02 -4.91 -3.54
C THR A 563 15.18 -5.93 -4.27
N TYR A 564 15.03 -7.08 -3.63
CA TYR A 564 14.12 -8.13 -4.03
C TYR A 564 13.69 -8.91 -2.78
N ASN A 565 12.39 -9.19 -2.66
CA ASN A 565 11.80 -9.80 -1.47
C ASN A 565 12.16 -9.06 -0.18
N ASN A 566 12.17 -7.72 -0.23
CA ASN A 566 12.53 -6.81 0.86
C ASN A 566 14.00 -6.83 1.31
N THR A 567 14.85 -7.62 0.66
CA THR A 567 16.27 -7.73 1.01
C THR A 567 17.14 -6.94 0.04
N LEU A 568 18.16 -6.26 0.57
CA LEU A 568 19.21 -5.65 -0.24
C LEU A 568 20.10 -6.75 -0.83
N ILE A 569 20.13 -6.81 -2.16
CA ILE A 569 20.96 -7.77 -2.90
C ILE A 569 21.93 -7.02 -3.80
N ILE A 570 23.14 -7.58 -3.94
CA ILE A 570 24.19 -7.08 -4.82
C ILE A 570 24.73 -8.19 -5.72
N PRO A 571 25.37 -7.85 -6.85
CA PRO A 571 25.99 -8.86 -7.69
C PRO A 571 27.03 -9.67 -6.91
N LEU A 572 27.03 -10.99 -7.09
CA LEU A 572 27.92 -11.92 -6.41
C LEU A 572 29.40 -11.54 -6.59
N GLU A 573 29.78 -11.17 -7.81
CA GLU A 573 31.15 -10.75 -8.16
C GLU A 573 31.60 -9.44 -7.48
N ASP A 574 30.65 -8.63 -6.98
CA ASP A 574 30.94 -7.38 -6.29
C ASP A 574 31.21 -7.56 -4.79
N ILE A 575 30.95 -8.75 -4.23
CA ILE A 575 31.22 -9.05 -2.82
C ILE A 575 32.69 -8.82 -2.47
N MET A 576 33.61 -9.31 -3.30
CA MET A 576 35.05 -9.08 -3.08
C MET A 576 35.38 -7.59 -3.10
N LYS A 577 34.79 -6.82 -4.03
CA LYS A 577 35.05 -5.38 -4.14
C LYS A 577 34.69 -4.61 -2.87
N LEU A 578 33.63 -5.04 -2.16
CA LEU A 578 33.18 -4.39 -0.93
C LEU A 578 33.98 -4.82 0.31
N PHE A 579 34.33 -6.11 0.42
CA PHE A 579 34.83 -6.66 1.68
C PHE A 579 36.35 -6.92 1.72
N GLN A 580 37.04 -7.03 0.57
CA GLN A 580 38.46 -7.43 0.54
C GLN A 580 39.42 -6.50 1.28
N ASN A 581 39.07 -5.21 1.45
CA ASN A 581 39.88 -4.25 2.19
C ASN A 581 39.85 -4.51 3.72
N TYR A 582 38.81 -5.19 4.20
CA TYR A 582 38.55 -5.42 5.62
C TYR A 582 38.61 -6.90 6.02
N PHE A 583 38.38 -7.82 5.09
CA PHE A 583 38.30 -9.26 5.31
C PHE A 583 39.12 -10.03 4.27
N LYS A 584 39.54 -11.24 4.64
CA LYS A 584 40.04 -12.22 3.66
C LYS A 584 38.82 -12.82 2.96
N CYS A 585 38.65 -12.50 1.68
CA CYS A 585 37.50 -12.92 0.89
C CYS A 585 37.93 -13.88 -0.22
N ASP A 586 37.20 -14.98 -0.39
CA ASP A 586 37.23 -15.83 -1.58
C ASP A 586 35.80 -15.99 -2.08
N VAL A 587 35.55 -15.74 -3.36
CA VAL A 587 34.21 -15.75 -3.95
C VAL A 587 34.25 -16.55 -5.24
N ASN A 588 33.46 -17.61 -5.26
CA ASN A 588 33.33 -18.57 -6.34
C ASN A 588 31.88 -18.54 -6.86
N GLU A 589 31.57 -19.38 -7.84
CA GLU A 589 30.21 -19.44 -8.41
C GLU A 589 29.14 -19.99 -7.47
N ASP A 590 29.55 -20.78 -6.47
CA ASP A 590 28.73 -21.59 -5.57
C ASP A 590 29.16 -21.45 -4.09
N HIS A 591 30.18 -20.65 -3.81
CA HIS A 591 30.71 -20.47 -2.46
C HIS A 591 31.23 -19.04 -2.20
N ILE A 592 31.06 -18.56 -0.97
CA ILE A 592 31.60 -17.30 -0.45
C ILE A 592 32.33 -17.59 0.87
N SER A 593 33.61 -17.26 0.96
CA SER A 593 34.38 -17.31 2.21
C SER A 593 34.75 -15.91 2.65
N ILE A 594 34.34 -15.50 3.86
CA ILE A 594 34.71 -14.21 4.45
C ILE A 594 35.25 -14.43 5.87
N LYS A 595 36.57 -14.29 6.00
CA LYS A 595 37.29 -14.48 7.28
C LYS A 595 37.90 -13.19 7.78
N ALA A 596 37.95 -13.01 9.09
CA ALA A 596 38.49 -11.82 9.72
C ALA A 596 39.94 -11.57 9.27
N SER A 597 40.26 -10.29 9.09
CA SER A 597 41.62 -9.82 8.86
C SER A 597 42.01 -8.83 9.97
N ASN A 598 43.25 -8.34 9.96
CA ASN A 598 43.64 -7.28 10.90
C ASN A 598 42.79 -6.00 10.75
N ASN A 599 42.31 -5.74 9.53
CA ASN A 599 41.53 -4.55 9.19
C ASN A 599 40.04 -4.67 9.55
N SER A 600 39.53 -5.87 9.86
CA SER A 600 38.10 -6.04 10.17
C SER A 600 37.68 -5.25 11.42
N LYS A 601 38.62 -5.02 12.34
CA LYS A 601 38.43 -4.19 13.56
C LYS A 601 38.16 -2.71 13.27
N MET A 602 38.36 -2.25 12.04
CA MET A 602 38.05 -0.88 11.64
C MET A 602 36.55 -0.65 11.41
N LEU A 603 35.79 -1.73 11.24
CA LEU A 603 34.36 -1.69 11.04
C LEU A 603 33.64 -1.82 12.39
N ASP A 604 32.62 -0.98 12.61
CA ASP A 604 31.79 -1.04 13.80
C ASP A 604 31.00 -2.35 13.83
N THR A 605 31.10 -3.04 14.96
CA THR A 605 30.30 -4.23 15.29
C THR A 605 29.17 -3.86 16.24
N THR A 606 28.10 -4.66 16.29
CA THR A 606 26.97 -4.42 17.19
C THR A 606 27.44 -4.28 18.64
N ASP A 607 28.30 -5.20 19.09
CA ASP A 607 28.91 -5.19 20.42
C ASP A 607 29.72 -3.93 20.71
N SER A 608 30.40 -3.37 19.69
CA SER A 608 31.22 -2.17 19.85
C SER A 608 30.39 -0.91 20.05
N VAL A 609 29.17 -0.86 19.47
CA VAL A 609 28.25 0.27 19.62
C VAL A 609 27.53 0.19 20.96
N GLU A 610 27.05 -0.99 21.36
CA GLU A 610 26.41 -1.19 22.67
C GLU A 610 27.37 -0.86 23.84
N LYS A 611 28.66 -1.19 23.70
CA LYS A 611 29.70 -0.79 24.67
C LYS A 611 29.93 0.73 24.72
N LYS A 612 29.78 1.45 23.60
CA LYS A 612 29.88 2.92 23.56
C LYS A 612 28.66 3.57 24.24
N GLU A 613 27.47 3.00 24.10
CA GLU A 613 26.24 3.54 24.71
C GLU A 613 26.11 3.23 26.21
N SER A 614 26.68 2.11 26.67
CA SER A 614 26.65 1.70 28.08
C SER A 614 27.73 2.35 28.97
N THR A 615 28.70 3.06 28.39
CA THR A 615 29.62 3.91 29.16
C THR A 615 28.96 5.26 29.49
N PRO A 616 28.64 5.57 30.75
CA PRO A 616 28.13 6.89 31.10
C PRO A 616 29.19 7.93 30.73
N LEU A 617 28.75 9.00 30.07
CA LEU A 617 29.62 10.11 29.68
C LEU A 617 30.14 10.81 30.96
N ILE A 618 31.28 10.38 31.49
CA ILE A 618 31.95 11.07 32.60
C ILE A 618 32.60 12.32 32.03
N ILE A 619 31.82 13.40 31.92
CA ILE A 619 32.36 14.72 31.63
C ILE A 619 33.18 15.15 32.84
N LYS A 620 34.51 15.04 32.76
CA LYS A 620 35.39 15.60 33.79
C LYS A 620 35.11 17.11 33.88
N ALA A 621 34.83 17.60 35.09
CA ALA A 621 34.56 19.02 35.36
C ALA A 621 35.64 19.97 34.78
N SER A 622 36.86 19.48 34.60
CA SER A 622 37.97 20.19 33.93
C SER A 622 37.66 20.60 32.49
N TYR A 623 36.89 19.81 31.72
CA TYR A 623 36.54 20.14 30.33
C TYR A 623 35.49 21.24 30.24
N ILE A 624 34.52 21.25 31.17
CA ILE A 624 33.53 22.32 31.29
C ILE A 624 34.22 23.63 31.69
N ILE A 625 35.15 23.58 32.65
CA ILE A 625 35.92 24.75 33.07
C ILE A 625 36.78 25.29 31.92
N MET A 626 37.42 24.40 31.13
CA MET A 626 38.19 24.81 29.95
C MET A 626 37.33 25.43 28.84
N SER A 627 36.10 24.94 28.61
CA SER A 627 35.20 25.56 27.61
C SER A 627 34.75 26.96 28.04
N TYR A 628 34.51 27.18 29.34
CA TYR A 628 34.20 28.51 29.88
C TYR A 628 35.40 29.47 29.78
N ILE A 629 36.62 29.00 30.10
CA ILE A 629 37.84 29.80 29.95
C ILE A 629 38.08 30.18 28.49
N PHE A 630 37.90 29.23 27.57
CA PHE A 630 38.07 29.47 26.13
C PHE A 630 37.03 30.46 25.60
N SER A 631 35.78 30.34 26.03
CA SER A 631 34.70 31.28 25.68
C SER A 631 34.98 32.69 26.22
N ALA A 632 35.46 32.80 27.45
CA ALA A 632 35.85 34.08 28.05
C ALA A 632 37.02 34.75 27.30
N LEU A 633 38.00 33.96 26.85
CA LEU A 633 39.12 34.45 26.03
C LEU A 633 38.66 34.96 24.66
N ILE A 634 37.73 34.28 24.00
CA ILE A 634 37.13 34.73 22.74
C ILE A 634 36.39 36.05 22.95
N VAL A 635 35.56 36.16 24.00
CA VAL A 635 34.84 37.39 24.32
C VAL A 635 35.80 38.54 24.62
N ALA A 636 36.85 38.29 25.40
CA ALA A 636 37.89 39.29 25.70
C ALA A 636 38.62 39.75 24.42
N PHE A 637 38.93 38.83 23.51
CA PHE A 637 39.56 39.14 22.22
C PHE A 637 38.66 39.99 21.32
N VAL A 638 37.36 39.64 21.25
CA VAL A 638 36.35 40.40 20.50
C VAL A 638 36.16 41.81 21.09
N LEU A 639 36.08 41.93 22.42
CA LEU A 639 35.98 43.23 23.08
C LEU A 639 37.22 44.10 22.86
N ASN A 640 38.42 43.50 22.87
CA ASN A 640 39.68 44.23 22.67
C ASN A 640 39.86 44.68 21.21
N THR A 641 39.44 43.86 20.24
CA THR A 641 39.43 44.24 18.82
C THR A 641 38.39 45.32 18.52
N LEU A 642 37.23 45.30 19.17
CA LEU A 642 36.22 46.38 19.09
C LEU A 642 36.72 47.68 19.73
N LYS A 643 37.42 47.63 20.87
CA LYS A 643 38.09 48.80 21.49
C LYS A 643 39.15 49.42 20.57
N LYS A 644 39.96 48.60 19.89
CA LYS A 644 40.95 49.06 18.90
C LYS A 644 40.29 49.70 17.66
N LYS A 645 39.15 49.17 17.19
CA LYS A 645 38.35 49.78 16.11
C LYS A 645 37.77 51.15 16.51
N LYS A 646 37.31 51.31 17.76
CA LYS A 646 36.75 52.59 18.27
C LYS A 646 37.84 53.67 18.42
N ARG A 647 39.05 53.31 18.88
CA ARG A 647 40.20 54.24 18.94
C ARG A 647 40.69 54.68 17.55
N ARG A 648 40.66 53.81 16.54
CA ARG A 648 40.99 54.18 15.15
C ARG A 648 39.95 55.09 14.49
N ARG A 649 38.69 55.06 14.94
CA ARG A 649 37.62 55.94 14.43
C ARG A 649 37.63 57.33 15.06
N ASN A 650 38.12 57.47 16.29
CA ASN A 650 38.23 58.76 16.99
C ASN A 650 39.60 59.46 16.82
N GLY A 651 40.56 58.84 16.11
CA GLY A 651 41.90 59.38 15.85
C GLY A 651 42.12 59.89 14.42
N LYS A 652 41.04 60.13 13.66
CA LYS A 652 41.07 60.89 12.40
C LYS A 652 40.06 62.02 12.50
N LEU A 653 40.50 63.12 13.10
CA LEU A 653 40.09 64.49 12.84
C LEU A 653 41.37 65.26 12.55
#